data_AF-A0A1K1ZAY5-F1
#
_entry.id   AF-A0A1K1ZAY5-F1
#
_cell.length_a   1.000
_cell.length_b   1.000
_cell.length_c   1.000
_cell.angle_alpha   90.00
_cell.angle_beta   90.00
_cell.angle_gamma   90.00
#
_symmetry.space_group_name_H-M   'P 1'
#
loop_
_entity.id
_entity.type
_entity.pdbx_description
1 polymer ?
#
loop_
_entity_poly.entity_id
_entity_poly.type
_entity_poly.pdbx_seq_one_letter_code
_entity_poly.pdbx_strand_id
1 'polypeptide(L)'
;MSTSSPTPSMTSSPRPLRTDDEITSWALNVHLLFASRPSLTDVARTTLQALLDERYPTLAPAAATAVILEPQWRMDGGQPHKVGYNTHGLADLLLERCRGVGARTFSQGSFLAKFPGAETPQGEKVPLDELQQMLEEGASTLLEGYQQHLVDFWSTDAPSVWRQLSDLFKAQLQQAASALVGEELATVQAVLDYPEPARRQRALGQGTTRACVTFVYEGDSNVPHPRDVLVLAMSRRLGEREIALLYTLTGGIEVFGSVAAMEASWFGARRADDSKLRNYTPEQDIFDALTLCLLERQLQLLARIQPSAYPDTASLEREVALVSGPGTLLGAFRSGHESRLSKLQQVLPSWLRNAPLADRGAYGRLLSSLAAQHRRSVSFMAGISNILEFADQALKEKMLEDDPSRTDISVNEIEVTLSRSSNSPFEIIDPPFPPPRSATQTRTFPEMAIRNLEAFPWSPSKITYRGGEPPAWMTYEYLRDLTSRADIGQHYPELLQRKLLNDPLDVARRQQHFADRLAILLPLQALELKIKKNLTDMAYRFVVAVLRPTLSAGFAAGYEPVIRPLAFLTDAQATPNVVADMFVIGPEDASLGPHVLYRPASSTPLMEFASRAALFDAIKQAGALQDSVLAGLEPSARRVYANGGFQEPHIGRVLLSDATAPRSPEPALLGREPLQGDIVGALYKACARALIEQAKRASVSDSQTRWDRFMQFGWVAFNLLLPLLDGPVMMIGLLAQLTEQLDEFIDSEGVQDSAEALAAALMGLALVLVQGGARLGAISRLESRARIEHEAPVALPGNAIIKEPALAASASPYGAKARLVYGWSSPRTHFSAPELARLDTFQLASPSTSQGLVVSGEYQGLYQRGSLWFAQVEGKWYRVSRRLEGVVIIDAAHPARTGPWLEHDGQGRWRLGLRPRLLGGAGGLSIRAAKKLKSLEKKGRDLLGTLDQQMSDVGWLSRSERPPIDVEDLIVGKATGFDRCAEEIEQLTQALGDQAPRMLIEELRAGARRLRELGRTTRIMMTKAKLPNVGAVEYLLQEQEISIRKAGGRVDISDNKGNDFLQVYEIRERRNNRVLWFAHFHYLKQDAAADAFTKAHLKTFEQGGRGLEFQKAQQKAGQAVERIWRADIGSAAAKALFLSV
;
A
#
# COMPACT_ATOMS: atom_id res chain seq x y z
N MET A 1 -70.46 -1.18 36.14
CA MET A 1 -70.16 -2.10 35.02
C MET A 1 -68.82 -1.66 34.46
N SER A 2 -67.75 -2.36 34.85
CA SER A 2 -66.38 -1.93 34.58
C SER A 2 -65.96 -2.30 33.16
N THR A 3 -65.43 -1.29 32.48
CA THR A 3 -64.87 -1.25 31.13
C THR A 3 -63.51 -1.94 31.09
N SER A 4 -63.34 -2.94 30.22
CA SER A 4 -62.03 -3.49 29.86
C SER A 4 -61.59 -2.95 28.49
N SER A 5 -60.62 -2.03 28.51
CA SER A 5 -59.87 -1.60 27.32
C SER A 5 -58.89 -2.70 26.88
N PRO A 6 -58.67 -2.92 25.58
CA PRO A 6 -57.71 -3.91 25.10
C PRO A 6 -56.27 -3.35 25.20
N THR A 7 -55.39 -4.15 25.78
CA THR A 7 -53.94 -3.93 25.86
C THR A 7 -53.30 -4.04 24.46
N PRO A 8 -52.40 -3.12 24.06
CA PRO A 8 -51.63 -3.28 22.83
C PRO A 8 -50.53 -4.33 23.03
N SER A 9 -50.50 -5.34 22.17
CA SER A 9 -49.43 -6.34 22.10
C SER A 9 -48.12 -5.67 21.67
N MET A 10 -47.14 -5.55 22.57
CA MET A 10 -45.76 -5.28 22.20
C MET A 10 -44.89 -6.46 22.63
N THR A 11 -44.26 -7.11 21.65
CA THR A 11 -42.86 -7.59 21.64
C THR A 11 -42.70 -8.68 20.56
N SER A 12 -42.64 -8.27 19.29
CA SER A 12 -42.07 -9.14 18.27
C SER A 12 -40.55 -9.12 18.44
N SER A 13 -39.93 -10.27 18.66
CA SER A 13 -38.48 -10.42 18.73
C SER A 13 -37.80 -9.89 17.45
N PRO A 14 -36.62 -9.24 17.55
CA PRO A 14 -35.88 -8.80 16.38
C PRO A 14 -35.49 -10.00 15.51
N ARG A 15 -35.72 -9.90 14.19
CA ARG A 15 -35.30 -10.91 13.20
C ARG A 15 -34.10 -10.36 12.42
N PRO A 16 -32.92 -11.02 12.43
CA PRO A 16 -31.88 -10.74 11.45
C PRO A 16 -32.31 -11.25 10.07
N LEU A 17 -32.07 -10.45 9.02
CA LEU A 17 -32.61 -10.69 7.67
C LEU A 17 -31.55 -11.08 6.61
N ARG A 18 -30.29 -11.36 6.99
CA ARG A 18 -29.20 -11.70 6.06
C ARG A 18 -28.71 -13.14 6.18
N THR A 19 -28.25 -13.72 5.07
CA THR A 19 -27.53 -15.01 5.05
C THR A 19 -26.02 -14.80 5.20
N ASP A 20 -25.31 -15.82 5.70
CA ASP A 20 -23.86 -15.80 5.92
C ASP A 20 -23.05 -15.60 4.61
N ASP A 21 -23.61 -16.04 3.48
CA ASP A 21 -23.03 -15.84 2.16
C ASP A 21 -23.00 -14.37 1.75
N GLU A 22 -24.09 -13.65 2.00
CA GLU A 22 -24.21 -12.22 1.68
C GLU A 22 -23.22 -11.41 2.52
N ILE A 23 -23.10 -11.76 3.80
CA ILE A 23 -22.15 -11.12 4.73
C ILE A 23 -20.71 -11.37 4.28
N THR A 24 -20.39 -12.60 3.87
CA THR A 24 -19.03 -12.98 3.47
C THR A 24 -18.62 -12.37 2.13
N SER A 25 -19.50 -12.44 1.13
CA SER A 25 -19.29 -11.81 -0.18
C SER A 25 -19.03 -10.31 -0.03
N TRP A 26 -19.82 -9.64 0.82
CA TRP A 26 -19.61 -8.23 1.14
C TRP A 26 -18.25 -7.98 1.81
N ALA A 27 -17.91 -8.74 2.86
CA ALA A 27 -16.65 -8.55 3.57
C ALA A 27 -15.44 -8.73 2.63
N LEU A 28 -15.50 -9.70 1.72
CA LEU A 28 -14.47 -9.92 0.69
C LEU A 28 -14.36 -8.76 -0.30
N ASN A 29 -15.49 -8.20 -0.74
CA ASN A 29 -15.51 -7.02 -1.61
C ASN A 29 -14.87 -5.80 -0.92
N VAL A 30 -15.17 -5.57 0.36
CA VAL A 30 -14.47 -4.52 1.13
C VAL A 30 -12.97 -4.84 1.21
N HIS A 31 -12.58 -6.07 1.50
CA HIS A 31 -11.15 -6.44 1.54
C HIS A 31 -10.41 -6.26 0.20
N LEU A 32 -11.10 -6.41 -0.94
CA LEU A 32 -10.53 -6.10 -2.25
C LEU A 32 -10.25 -4.60 -2.40
N LEU A 33 -11.19 -3.75 -1.98
CA LEU A 33 -10.98 -2.30 -1.99
C LEU A 33 -9.76 -1.90 -1.17
N PHE A 34 -9.48 -2.60 -0.06
CA PHE A 34 -8.33 -2.36 0.82
C PHE A 34 -7.07 -3.14 0.46
N ALA A 35 -7.06 -3.89 -0.65
CA ALA A 35 -5.92 -4.75 -1.00
C ALA A 35 -4.66 -3.95 -1.37
N SER A 36 -4.81 -2.77 -1.99
CA SER A 36 -3.72 -1.86 -2.36
C SER A 36 -3.39 -0.83 -1.26
N ARG A 37 -4.03 -0.94 -0.08
CA ARG A 37 -3.75 -0.04 1.04
C ARG A 37 -2.27 -0.18 1.46
N PRO A 38 -1.54 0.93 1.65
CA PRO A 38 -0.14 0.88 2.05
C PRO A 38 0.05 0.20 3.42
N SER A 39 1.09 -0.63 3.53
CA SER A 39 1.57 -1.17 4.81
C SER A 39 2.41 -0.12 5.56
N LEU A 40 2.63 -0.33 6.86
CA LEU A 40 3.51 0.55 7.63
C LEU A 40 4.95 0.51 7.07
N THR A 41 5.38 -0.67 6.63
CA THR A 41 6.67 -0.85 5.94
C THR A 41 6.73 -0.10 4.61
N ASP A 42 5.66 -0.08 3.80
CA ASP A 42 5.65 0.69 2.53
C ASP A 42 5.76 2.19 2.78
N VAL A 43 5.08 2.69 3.82
CA VAL A 43 5.20 4.10 4.23
C VAL A 43 6.59 4.38 4.77
N ALA A 44 7.21 3.45 5.52
CA ALA A 44 8.58 3.58 5.98
C ALA A 44 9.56 3.69 4.80
N ARG A 45 9.43 2.82 3.78
CA ARG A 45 10.23 2.88 2.55
C ARG A 45 10.04 4.20 1.80
N THR A 46 8.79 4.65 1.65
CA THR A 46 8.46 5.89 0.94
C THR A 46 9.00 7.12 1.69
N THR A 47 8.90 7.11 3.03
CA THR A 47 9.46 8.14 3.90
C THR A 47 10.98 8.19 3.77
N LEU A 48 11.65 7.04 3.79
CA LEU A 48 13.10 6.95 3.59
C LEU A 48 13.51 7.43 2.21
N GLN A 49 12.79 7.04 1.15
CA GLN A 49 13.06 7.51 -0.20
C GLN A 49 12.96 9.03 -0.28
N ALA A 50 11.90 9.63 0.28
CA ALA A 50 11.72 11.07 0.29
C ALA A 50 12.83 11.81 1.07
N LEU A 51 13.31 11.24 2.18
CA LEU A 51 14.43 11.81 2.95
C LEU A 51 15.77 11.65 2.21
N LEU A 52 15.99 10.53 1.53
CA LEU A 52 17.18 10.28 0.72
C LEU A 52 17.22 11.18 -0.51
N ASP A 53 16.11 11.36 -1.21
CA ASP A 53 16.02 12.26 -2.37
C ASP A 53 16.30 13.72 -1.98
N GLU A 54 15.88 14.12 -0.78
CA GLU A 54 16.08 15.48 -0.26
C GLU A 54 17.54 15.75 0.13
N ARG A 55 18.23 14.78 0.75
CA ARG A 55 19.60 14.96 1.24
C ARG A 55 20.68 14.50 0.26
N TYR A 56 20.38 13.48 -0.54
CA TYR A 56 21.29 12.85 -1.51
C TYR A 56 20.55 12.55 -2.83
N PRO A 57 20.15 13.59 -3.60
CA PRO A 57 19.40 13.42 -4.85
C PRO A 57 20.13 12.60 -5.91
N THR A 58 21.46 12.48 -5.82
CA THR A 58 22.30 11.65 -6.71
C THR A 58 22.26 10.16 -6.37
N LEU A 59 21.59 9.76 -5.28
CA LEU A 59 21.57 8.38 -4.76
C LEU A 59 20.42 7.52 -5.34
N ALA A 60 19.65 8.04 -6.30
CA ALA A 60 18.57 7.30 -6.96
C ALA A 60 19.07 6.05 -7.72
N PRO A 61 18.31 4.93 -7.79
CA PRO A 61 17.09 4.54 -7.07
C PRO A 61 17.30 3.26 -6.23
N ALA A 62 17.17 3.28 -4.89
CA ALA A 62 17.23 2.05 -4.09
C ALA A 62 16.73 2.10 -2.62
N ALA A 63 15.91 3.06 -2.15
CA ALA A 63 15.54 3.07 -0.72
C ALA A 63 14.79 1.80 -0.26
N ALA A 64 14.09 1.13 -1.19
CA ALA A 64 13.38 -0.13 -0.91
C ALA A 64 14.29 -1.35 -0.71
N THR A 65 15.50 -1.33 -1.30
CA THR A 65 16.49 -2.42 -1.24
C THR A 65 17.76 -2.03 -0.48
N ALA A 66 17.84 -0.77 -0.04
CA ALA A 66 18.98 -0.22 0.67
C ALA A 66 19.12 -0.88 2.04
N VAL A 67 20.34 -1.36 2.30
CA VAL A 67 20.71 -2.04 3.52
C VAL A 67 21.99 -1.45 4.08
N ILE A 68 22.18 -1.55 5.39
CA ILE A 68 23.49 -1.39 6.01
C ILE A 68 24.13 -2.78 6.06
N LEU A 69 25.28 -2.92 5.39
CA LEU A 69 26.10 -4.11 5.45
C LEU A 69 27.15 -3.94 6.54
N GLU A 70 27.08 -4.79 7.55
CA GLU A 70 28.00 -4.81 8.68
C GLU A 70 28.95 -6.01 8.57
N PRO A 71 30.28 -5.81 8.51
CA PRO A 71 31.22 -6.90 8.26
C PRO A 71 31.22 -7.93 9.39
N GLN A 72 31.13 -9.21 9.02
CA GLN A 72 31.31 -10.32 9.94
C GLN A 72 32.75 -10.82 9.90
N TRP A 73 33.37 -10.90 11.07
CA TRP A 73 34.74 -11.39 11.24
C TRP A 73 34.73 -12.72 11.98
N ARG A 74 35.50 -13.70 11.48
CA ARG A 74 35.82 -14.95 12.16
C ARG A 74 37.31 -14.97 12.47
N MET A 75 37.65 -15.45 13.65
CA MET A 75 39.05 -15.63 14.04
C MET A 75 39.52 -17.00 13.59
N ASP A 76 40.42 -17.05 12.62
CA ASP A 76 41.11 -18.29 12.21
C ASP A 76 42.60 -18.13 12.54
N GLY A 77 43.14 -19.01 13.38
CA GLY A 77 44.56 -18.97 13.78
C GLY A 77 45.00 -17.69 14.52
N GLY A 78 44.06 -16.94 15.11
CA GLY A 78 44.34 -15.67 15.79
C GLY A 78 44.33 -14.43 14.89
N GLN A 79 44.05 -14.58 13.59
CA GLN A 79 43.87 -13.46 12.65
C GLN A 79 42.39 -13.29 12.29
N PRO A 80 41.86 -12.06 12.22
CA PRO A 80 40.49 -11.80 11.81
C PRO A 80 40.32 -11.94 10.29
N HIS A 81 39.50 -12.91 9.86
CA HIS A 81 39.10 -13.10 8.47
C HIS A 81 37.65 -12.70 8.27
N LYS A 82 37.37 -11.92 7.23
CA LYS A 82 36.00 -11.50 6.88
C LYS A 82 35.27 -12.68 6.24
N VAL A 83 34.15 -13.10 6.82
CA VAL A 83 33.36 -14.25 6.37
C VAL A 83 32.12 -13.82 5.57
N GLY A 84 31.67 -12.58 5.75
CA GLY A 84 30.49 -12.06 5.07
C GLY A 84 30.02 -10.74 5.67
N TYR A 85 28.72 -10.47 5.54
CA TYR A 85 28.06 -9.29 6.09
C TYR A 85 26.77 -9.67 6.82
N ASN A 86 26.55 -9.06 7.99
CA ASN A 86 25.22 -8.88 8.55
C ASN A 86 24.48 -7.83 7.72
N THR A 87 23.27 -8.13 7.29
CA THR A 87 22.45 -7.22 6.48
C THR A 87 21.34 -6.64 7.33
N HIS A 88 21.26 -5.31 7.39
CA HIS A 88 20.22 -4.59 8.14
C HIS A 88 19.41 -3.71 7.19
N GLY A 89 18.13 -4.01 6.99
CA GLY A 89 17.24 -3.23 6.13
C GLY A 89 16.98 -1.83 6.68
N LEU A 90 17.08 -0.79 5.86
CA LEU A 90 16.82 0.58 6.34
C LEU A 90 15.37 0.77 6.83
N ALA A 91 14.40 0.14 6.17
CA ALA A 91 12.99 0.20 6.58
C ALA A 91 12.77 -0.47 7.95
N ASP A 92 13.43 -1.59 8.22
CA ASP A 92 13.34 -2.29 9.50
C ASP A 92 13.96 -1.46 10.63
N LEU A 93 15.13 -0.87 10.38
CA LEU A 93 15.79 0.05 11.32
C LEU A 93 14.92 1.29 11.63
N LEU A 94 14.22 1.81 10.63
CA LEU A 94 13.27 2.92 10.82
C LEU A 94 12.09 2.51 11.71
N LEU A 95 11.54 1.31 11.51
CA LEU A 95 10.45 0.77 12.33
C LEU A 95 10.89 0.48 13.76
N GLU A 96 12.10 -0.07 13.95
CA GLU A 96 12.71 -0.23 15.27
C GLU A 96 12.86 1.11 15.97
N ARG A 97 13.37 2.13 15.26
CA ARG A 97 13.53 3.46 15.83
C ARG A 97 12.18 4.11 16.15
N CYS A 98 11.16 3.92 15.32
CA CYS A 98 9.80 4.37 15.59
C CYS A 98 9.23 3.77 16.89
N ARG A 99 9.58 2.52 17.21
CA ARG A 99 9.24 1.85 18.49
C ARG A 99 10.03 2.38 19.70
N GLY A 100 10.96 3.30 19.51
CA GLY A 100 11.81 3.82 20.58
C GLY A 100 13.04 2.94 20.87
N VAL A 101 13.41 2.02 19.97
CA VAL A 101 14.68 1.29 20.08
C VAL A 101 15.83 2.27 19.82
N GLY A 102 16.77 2.35 20.76
CA GLY A 102 17.91 3.28 20.70
C GLY A 102 18.84 3.06 19.49
N ALA A 103 19.74 4.02 19.25
CA ALA A 103 20.69 3.96 18.14
C ALA A 103 21.55 2.71 18.17
N ARG A 104 21.48 1.91 17.10
CA ARG A 104 22.37 0.77 16.90
C ARG A 104 23.74 1.29 16.51
N THR A 105 24.76 0.91 17.25
CA THR A 105 26.15 1.14 16.88
C THR A 105 26.59 0.06 15.89
N PHE A 106 27.09 0.45 14.73
CA PHE A 106 27.62 -0.47 13.72
C PHE A 106 29.14 -0.58 13.83
N SER A 107 29.69 -1.78 13.55
CA SER A 107 31.14 -1.99 13.58
C SER A 107 31.89 -1.21 12.49
N GLN A 108 33.19 -0.97 12.69
CA GLN A 108 34.04 -0.30 11.69
C GLN A 108 34.04 -1.07 10.36
N GLY A 109 33.91 -0.33 9.25
CA GLY A 109 33.80 -0.89 7.91
C GLY A 109 32.37 -1.18 7.46
N SER A 110 31.36 -0.85 8.26
CA SER A 110 29.95 -0.89 7.84
C SER A 110 29.64 0.23 6.85
N PHE A 111 28.78 -0.06 5.87
CA PHE A 111 28.39 0.92 4.85
C PHE A 111 26.99 0.67 4.30
N LEU A 112 26.41 1.71 3.69
CA LEU A 112 25.15 1.62 2.97
C LEU A 112 25.35 0.98 1.58
N ALA A 113 24.59 -0.05 1.26
CA ALA A 113 24.61 -0.72 -0.05
C ALA A 113 23.21 -0.74 -0.68
N LYS A 114 23.14 -0.49 -2.00
CA LYS A 114 21.88 -0.53 -2.78
C LYS A 114 21.44 -1.94 -3.15
N PHE A 115 22.41 -2.83 -3.36
CA PHE A 115 22.22 -4.20 -3.85
C PHE A 115 22.93 -5.18 -2.90
N PRO A 116 22.29 -5.64 -1.82
CA PRO A 116 22.89 -6.56 -0.85
C PRO A 116 23.39 -7.87 -1.47
N GLY A 117 22.77 -8.32 -2.56
CA GLY A 117 23.07 -9.60 -3.22
C GLY A 117 24.20 -9.56 -4.26
N ALA A 118 24.88 -8.41 -4.45
CA ALA A 118 26.01 -8.33 -5.37
C ALA A 118 27.22 -9.09 -4.79
N GLU A 119 27.96 -9.82 -5.63
CA GLU A 119 29.16 -10.59 -5.24
C GLU A 119 30.25 -9.69 -4.61
N THR A 120 30.32 -8.43 -5.06
CA THR A 120 31.16 -7.38 -4.48
C THR A 120 30.32 -6.12 -4.23
N PRO A 121 29.63 -6.02 -3.08
CA PRO A 121 28.74 -4.90 -2.82
C PRO A 121 29.55 -3.62 -2.64
N GLN A 122 29.20 -2.59 -3.41
CA GLN A 122 29.83 -1.28 -3.33
C GLN A 122 29.14 -0.42 -2.28
N GLY A 123 29.94 0.30 -1.48
CA GLY A 123 29.45 1.23 -0.48
C GLY A 123 29.13 2.58 -1.07
N GLU A 124 27.94 3.08 -0.76
CA GLU A 124 27.53 4.44 -1.05
C GLU A 124 28.25 5.43 -0.11
N LYS A 125 28.57 6.62 -0.60
CA LYS A 125 29.26 7.68 0.17
C LYS A 125 28.29 8.42 1.09
N VAL A 126 27.63 7.69 1.98
CA VAL A 126 26.69 8.24 2.96
C VAL A 126 27.21 7.96 4.38
N PRO A 127 27.53 9.00 5.17
CA PRO A 127 27.95 8.81 6.55
C PRO A 127 26.86 8.11 7.38
N LEU A 128 27.25 7.08 8.16
CA LEU A 128 26.29 6.33 8.99
C LEU A 128 25.62 7.21 10.05
N ASP A 129 26.32 8.22 10.58
CA ASP A 129 25.76 9.17 11.56
C ASP A 129 24.64 10.03 10.95
N GLU A 130 24.81 10.45 9.69
CA GLU A 130 23.77 11.17 8.95
C GLU A 130 22.56 10.26 8.67
N LEU A 131 22.80 8.98 8.32
CA LEU A 131 21.73 7.98 8.20
C LEU A 131 21.00 7.76 9.52
N GLN A 132 21.69 7.70 10.66
CA GLN A 132 21.05 7.58 11.97
C GLN A 132 20.16 8.78 12.29
N GLN A 133 20.60 10.00 11.95
CA GLN A 133 19.80 11.21 12.12
C GLN A 133 18.56 11.20 11.21
N MET A 134 18.69 10.71 9.97
CA MET A 134 17.56 10.55 9.06
C MET A 134 16.53 9.53 9.58
N LEU A 135 17.00 8.42 10.13
CA LEU A 135 16.13 7.41 10.74
C LEU A 135 15.35 7.98 11.94
N GLU A 136 15.99 8.82 12.76
CA GLU A 136 15.32 9.51 13.87
C GLU A 136 14.22 10.47 13.37
N GLU A 137 14.54 11.29 12.37
CA GLU A 137 13.57 12.20 11.77
C GLU A 137 12.37 11.46 11.16
N GLY A 138 12.63 10.41 10.38
CA GLY A 138 11.59 9.57 9.81
C GLY A 138 10.74 8.89 10.89
N ALA A 139 11.37 8.36 11.95
CA ALA A 139 10.71 7.63 13.01
C ALA A 139 9.68 8.51 13.74
N SER A 140 10.04 9.76 14.02
CA SER A 140 9.18 10.72 14.72
C SER A 140 7.91 11.09 13.96
N THR A 141 7.91 10.96 12.63
CA THR A 141 6.79 11.36 11.77
C THR A 141 6.09 10.18 11.10
N LEU A 142 6.56 8.94 11.33
CA LEU A 142 6.13 7.77 10.57
C LEU A 142 4.64 7.47 10.70
N LEU A 143 4.07 7.48 11.92
CA LEU A 143 2.65 7.20 12.13
C LEU A 143 1.73 8.28 11.58
N GLU A 144 2.11 9.55 11.71
CA GLU A 144 1.39 10.64 11.06
C GLU A 144 1.49 10.52 9.53
N GLY A 145 2.66 10.08 9.04
CA GLY A 145 2.91 9.83 7.62
C GLY A 145 2.00 8.74 7.10
N TYR A 146 1.82 7.69 7.89
CA TYR A 146 0.90 6.61 7.62
C TYR A 146 -0.56 7.10 7.55
N GLN A 147 -0.98 7.97 8.46
CA GLN A 147 -2.33 8.57 8.42
C GLN A 147 -2.56 9.39 7.15
N GLN A 148 -1.56 10.17 6.70
CA GLN A 148 -1.66 10.91 5.45
C GLN A 148 -1.77 9.97 4.24
N HIS A 149 -0.92 8.94 4.18
CA HIS A 149 -1.00 7.92 3.12
C HIS A 149 -2.34 7.16 3.13
N LEU A 150 -2.94 6.96 4.31
CA LEU A 150 -4.27 6.37 4.42
C LEU A 150 -5.34 7.31 3.83
N VAL A 151 -5.33 8.60 4.17
CA VAL A 151 -6.27 9.59 3.58
C VAL A 151 -6.12 9.65 2.05
N ASP A 152 -4.87 9.67 1.57
CA ASP A 152 -4.58 9.66 0.15
C ASP A 152 -5.10 8.38 -0.52
N PHE A 153 -4.86 7.21 0.07
CA PHE A 153 -5.39 5.93 -0.40
C PHE A 153 -6.92 5.92 -0.54
N TRP A 154 -7.65 6.46 0.44
CA TRP A 154 -9.12 6.54 0.36
C TRP A 154 -9.62 7.45 -0.76
N SER A 155 -8.77 8.36 -1.24
CA SER A 155 -9.09 9.44 -2.18
C SER A 155 -8.44 9.28 -3.56
N THR A 156 -7.55 8.29 -3.70
CA THR A 156 -6.82 7.99 -4.95
C THR A 156 -7.67 7.09 -5.84
N ASP A 157 -7.43 7.15 -7.15
CA ASP A 157 -8.15 6.45 -8.23
C ASP A 157 -9.58 6.93 -8.51
N ALA A 158 -10.08 6.60 -9.70
CA ALA A 158 -11.43 6.94 -10.16
C ALA A 158 -12.15 5.67 -10.65
N PRO A 159 -13.20 5.18 -9.95
CA PRO A 159 -13.76 5.72 -8.70
C PRO A 159 -12.85 5.48 -7.48
N SER A 160 -12.79 6.44 -6.55
CA SER A 160 -11.98 6.32 -5.32
C SER A 160 -12.54 5.28 -4.35
N VAL A 161 -11.74 4.77 -3.40
CA VAL A 161 -12.21 3.83 -2.37
C VAL A 161 -13.36 4.43 -1.56
N TRP A 162 -13.30 5.73 -1.25
CA TRP A 162 -14.42 6.44 -0.60
C TRP A 162 -15.71 6.33 -1.43
N ARG A 163 -15.65 6.57 -2.74
CA ARG A 163 -16.80 6.45 -3.64
C ARG A 163 -17.33 5.02 -3.71
N GLN A 164 -16.43 4.06 -3.90
CA GLN A 164 -16.76 2.65 -4.04
C GLN A 164 -17.42 2.10 -2.76
N LEU A 165 -16.93 2.47 -1.57
CA LEU A 165 -17.54 2.09 -0.30
C LEU A 165 -18.92 2.72 -0.07
N SER A 166 -19.08 4.00 -0.41
CA SER A 166 -20.38 4.69 -0.31
C SER A 166 -21.43 4.00 -1.19
N ASP A 167 -21.10 3.71 -2.44
CA ASP A 167 -21.99 3.00 -3.36
C ASP A 167 -22.26 1.56 -2.90
N LEU A 168 -21.23 0.88 -2.35
CA LEU A 168 -21.39 -0.44 -1.76
C LEU A 168 -22.36 -0.40 -0.57
N PHE A 169 -22.23 0.55 0.36
CA PHE A 169 -23.12 0.67 1.52
C PHE A 169 -24.56 0.95 1.09
N LYS A 170 -24.76 1.80 0.09
CA LYS A 170 -26.08 2.04 -0.49
C LYS A 170 -26.68 0.77 -1.09
N ALA A 171 -25.92 0.03 -1.90
CA ALA A 171 -26.36 -1.23 -2.50
C ALA A 171 -26.68 -2.29 -1.43
N GLN A 172 -25.89 -2.36 -0.37
CA GLN A 172 -26.08 -3.31 0.72
C GLN A 172 -27.32 -2.97 1.56
N LEU A 173 -27.62 -1.69 1.79
CA LEU A 173 -28.87 -1.28 2.41
C LEU A 173 -30.07 -1.60 1.52
N GLN A 174 -29.98 -1.36 0.20
CA GLN A 174 -31.04 -1.72 -0.77
C GLN A 174 -31.34 -3.23 -0.75
N GLN A 175 -30.29 -4.06 -0.71
CA GLN A 175 -30.44 -5.51 -0.59
C GLN A 175 -31.10 -5.89 0.74
N ALA A 176 -30.65 -5.34 1.87
CA ALA A 176 -31.24 -5.61 3.18
C ALA A 176 -32.71 -5.15 3.27
N ALA A 177 -33.08 -4.08 2.57
CA ALA A 177 -34.45 -3.58 2.52
C ALA A 177 -35.42 -4.53 1.80
N SER A 178 -34.94 -5.44 0.96
CA SER A 178 -35.81 -6.40 0.22
C SER A 178 -36.62 -7.32 1.13
N ALA A 179 -36.18 -7.49 2.39
CA ALA A 179 -36.86 -8.29 3.39
C ALA A 179 -37.89 -7.48 4.24
N LEU A 180 -38.00 -6.17 4.01
CA LEU A 180 -38.97 -5.29 4.69
C LEU A 180 -40.24 -5.10 3.84
N VAL A 181 -41.35 -4.79 4.49
CA VAL A 181 -42.64 -4.51 3.83
C VAL A 181 -43.33 -3.26 4.42
N GLY A 182 -44.23 -2.65 3.66
CA GLY A 182 -45.07 -1.54 4.14
C GLY A 182 -44.26 -0.29 4.53
N GLU A 183 -44.62 0.31 5.68
CA GLU A 183 -44.03 1.59 6.14
C GLU A 183 -42.55 1.48 6.55
N GLU A 184 -42.09 0.30 6.95
CA GLU A 184 -40.68 0.03 7.26
C GLU A 184 -39.85 0.12 5.98
N LEU A 185 -40.29 -0.54 4.91
CA LEU A 185 -39.68 -0.44 3.59
C LEU A 185 -39.70 1.00 3.07
N ALA A 186 -40.85 1.69 3.18
CA ALA A 186 -40.97 3.09 2.75
C ALA A 186 -40.02 4.02 3.52
N THR A 187 -39.76 3.73 4.80
CA THR A 187 -38.83 4.49 5.63
C THR A 187 -37.40 4.38 5.10
N VAL A 188 -36.95 3.18 4.73
CA VAL A 188 -35.62 2.94 4.15
C VAL A 188 -35.53 3.48 2.72
N GLN A 189 -36.57 3.27 1.91
CA GLN A 189 -36.60 3.70 0.50
C GLN A 189 -36.47 5.22 0.37
N ALA A 190 -37.07 6.00 1.28
CA ALA A 190 -36.90 7.45 1.33
C ALA A 190 -35.43 7.89 1.46
N VAL A 191 -34.60 7.10 2.17
CA VAL A 191 -33.16 7.36 2.33
C VAL A 191 -32.37 6.90 1.10
N LEU A 192 -32.76 5.77 0.49
CA LEU A 192 -32.14 5.22 -0.72
C LEU A 192 -32.36 6.11 -1.94
N ASP A 193 -33.59 6.60 -2.13
CA ASP A 193 -33.98 7.46 -3.24
C ASP A 193 -33.44 8.88 -3.08
N TYR A 194 -33.46 9.40 -1.84
CA TYR A 194 -32.99 10.74 -1.50
C TYR A 194 -31.97 10.71 -0.35
N PRO A 195 -30.70 10.37 -0.61
CA PRO A 195 -29.67 10.29 0.42
C PRO A 195 -29.38 11.64 1.10
N GLU A 196 -29.48 12.76 0.36
CA GLU A 196 -29.32 14.12 0.88
C GLU A 196 -30.59 14.57 1.65
N PRO A 197 -30.49 15.02 2.92
CA PRO A 197 -31.66 15.39 3.72
C PRO A 197 -32.44 16.55 3.13
N ALA A 198 -31.76 17.57 2.58
CA ALA A 198 -32.43 18.73 1.97
C ALA A 198 -33.18 18.37 0.67
N ARG A 199 -32.74 17.36 -0.08
CA ARG A 199 -33.48 16.85 -1.24
C ARG A 199 -34.67 16.01 -0.80
N ARG A 200 -34.47 15.12 0.18
CA ARG A 200 -35.51 14.28 0.76
C ARG A 200 -36.67 15.12 1.32
N GLN A 201 -36.34 16.15 2.09
CA GLN A 201 -37.32 17.09 2.67
C GLN A 201 -38.13 17.83 1.60
N ARG A 202 -37.50 18.20 0.47
CA ARG A 202 -38.18 18.85 -0.66
C ARG A 202 -39.07 17.88 -1.45
N ALA A 203 -38.64 16.63 -1.61
CA ALA A 203 -39.38 15.64 -2.40
C ALA A 203 -40.56 15.02 -1.62
N LEU A 204 -40.40 14.77 -0.31
CA LEU A 204 -41.34 13.97 0.49
C LEU A 204 -42.09 14.78 1.57
N GLY A 205 -41.74 16.05 1.77
CA GLY A 205 -42.46 16.94 2.70
C GLY A 205 -42.09 16.78 4.17
N GLN A 206 -42.85 17.47 5.05
CA GLN A 206 -42.63 17.44 6.50
C GLN A 206 -42.99 16.06 7.08
N GLY A 207 -42.17 15.53 7.99
CA GLY A 207 -42.36 14.19 8.58
C GLY A 207 -41.70 13.04 7.79
N THR A 208 -40.89 13.34 6.77
CA THR A 208 -40.06 12.34 6.07
C THR A 208 -39.04 11.67 7.00
N THR A 209 -38.48 10.53 6.57
CA THR A 209 -37.43 9.81 7.29
C THR A 209 -36.23 10.70 7.62
N ARG A 210 -35.91 10.82 8.91
CA ARG A 210 -34.64 11.35 9.43
C ARG A 210 -33.61 10.23 9.39
N ALA A 211 -32.41 10.50 8.90
CA ALA A 211 -31.30 9.55 8.91
C ALA A 211 -30.06 10.21 9.52
N CYS A 212 -29.36 9.50 10.39
CA CYS A 212 -28.13 9.96 11.03
C CYS A 212 -27.10 8.83 11.12
N VAL A 213 -25.82 9.23 11.11
CA VAL A 213 -24.72 8.34 11.48
C VAL A 213 -24.61 8.38 13.00
N THR A 214 -24.88 7.25 13.65
CA THR A 214 -24.89 7.14 15.11
C THR A 214 -23.64 6.41 15.58
N PHE A 215 -22.90 7.06 16.49
CA PHE A 215 -21.75 6.48 17.17
C PHE A 215 -22.18 5.97 18.54
N VAL A 216 -21.78 4.75 18.86
CA VAL A 216 -22.02 4.11 20.16
C VAL A 216 -20.68 3.93 20.88
N TYR A 217 -20.54 4.56 22.04
CA TYR A 217 -19.33 4.53 22.87
C TYR A 217 -19.60 3.86 24.23
N GLU A 218 -18.63 3.08 24.71
CA GLU A 218 -18.58 2.58 26.09
C GLU A 218 -17.62 3.47 26.93
N GLY A 219 -18.10 4.06 28.03
CA GLY A 219 -17.26 4.77 29.01
C GLY A 219 -17.26 6.32 28.90
N ASP A 220 -16.71 6.99 29.92
CA ASP A 220 -16.80 8.46 30.07
C ASP A 220 -15.82 9.27 29.19
N SER A 221 -15.13 8.62 28.25
CA SER A 221 -14.13 9.31 27.44
C SER A 221 -14.69 9.72 26.07
N ASN A 222 -14.58 11.01 25.72
CA ASN A 222 -14.73 11.53 24.35
C ASN A 222 -13.63 10.99 23.39
N VAL A 223 -13.19 9.75 23.58
CA VAL A 223 -12.03 9.15 22.92
C VAL A 223 -12.46 7.81 22.33
N PRO A 224 -12.43 7.66 21.00
CA PRO A 224 -12.93 6.46 20.35
C PRO A 224 -12.12 5.23 20.74
N HIS A 225 -12.81 4.14 21.05
CA HIS A 225 -12.27 2.84 21.39
C HIS A 225 -12.39 1.89 20.19
N PRO A 226 -11.47 0.91 20.04
CA PRO A 226 -11.58 -0.14 19.01
C PRO A 226 -12.92 -0.91 19.01
N ARG A 227 -13.69 -0.85 20.09
CA ARG A 227 -14.98 -1.53 20.27
C ARG A 227 -16.21 -0.69 19.91
N ASP A 228 -16.05 0.61 19.68
CA ASP A 228 -17.17 1.48 19.31
C ASP A 228 -17.84 0.96 18.02
N VAL A 229 -19.12 1.24 17.87
CA VAL A 229 -19.87 0.85 16.67
C VAL A 229 -20.40 2.10 15.98
N LEU A 230 -20.27 2.16 14.65
CA LEU A 230 -20.98 3.14 13.82
C LEU A 230 -22.15 2.44 13.15
N VAL A 231 -23.31 3.08 13.22
CA VAL A 231 -24.54 2.59 12.57
C VAL A 231 -25.23 3.70 11.81
N LEU A 232 -26.09 3.30 10.88
CA LEU A 232 -27.03 4.19 10.24
C LEU A 232 -28.38 4.05 10.94
N ALA A 233 -28.78 5.06 11.70
CA ALA A 233 -30.08 5.12 12.33
C ALA A 233 -31.06 5.89 11.44
N MET A 234 -32.26 5.36 11.27
CA MET A 234 -33.33 5.98 10.51
C MET A 234 -34.60 6.04 11.37
N SER A 235 -35.28 7.17 11.38
CA SER A 235 -36.55 7.30 12.09
C SER A 235 -37.58 8.08 11.29
N ARG A 236 -38.84 7.68 11.38
CA ARG A 236 -39.97 8.32 10.71
C ARG A 236 -41.18 8.35 11.62
N ARG A 237 -41.83 9.51 11.71
CA ARG A 237 -43.02 9.71 12.54
C ARG A 237 -44.27 9.81 11.66
N LEU A 238 -45.22 8.92 11.90
CA LEU A 238 -46.48 8.79 11.16
C LEU A 238 -47.64 8.99 12.15
N GLY A 239 -48.05 10.26 12.36
CA GLY A 239 -49.03 10.61 13.38
C GLY A 239 -48.51 10.33 14.81
N GLU A 240 -49.21 9.45 15.54
CA GLU A 240 -48.81 8.98 16.88
C GLU A 240 -47.81 7.82 16.86
N ARG A 241 -47.62 7.16 15.70
CA ARG A 241 -46.69 6.05 15.54
C ARG A 241 -45.31 6.53 15.14
N GLU A 242 -44.29 5.97 15.74
CA GLU A 242 -42.88 6.18 15.38
C GLU A 242 -42.28 4.87 14.90
N ILE A 243 -41.52 4.93 13.81
CA ILE A 243 -40.72 3.80 13.31
C ILE A 243 -39.26 4.20 13.50
N ALA A 244 -38.47 3.33 14.11
CA ALA A 244 -37.03 3.49 14.22
C ALA A 244 -36.34 2.24 13.65
N LEU A 245 -35.31 2.44 12.85
CA LEU A 245 -34.57 1.40 12.16
C LEU A 245 -33.08 1.60 12.43
N LEU A 246 -32.36 0.51 12.67
CA LEU A 246 -30.90 0.51 12.73
C LEU A 246 -30.35 -0.35 11.62
N TYR A 247 -29.39 0.20 10.89
CA TYR A 247 -28.63 -0.53 9.91
C TYR A 247 -27.16 -0.62 10.30
N THR A 248 -26.64 -1.84 10.34
CA THR A 248 -25.20 -2.11 10.32
C THR A 248 -24.85 -3.06 9.18
N LEU A 249 -23.59 -3.08 8.82
CA LEU A 249 -23.15 -3.74 7.61
C LEU A 249 -23.15 -5.27 7.72
N THR A 250 -22.88 -5.86 8.89
CA THR A 250 -22.84 -7.33 9.04
C THR A 250 -24.17 -7.96 9.44
N GLY A 251 -25.13 -7.23 10.00
CA GLY A 251 -26.40 -7.85 10.43
C GLY A 251 -27.67 -7.18 9.91
N GLY A 252 -27.55 -6.33 8.89
CA GLY A 252 -28.71 -5.85 8.14
C GLY A 252 -29.50 -4.78 8.87
N ILE A 253 -30.84 -4.88 8.82
CA ILE A 253 -31.76 -3.87 9.36
C ILE A 253 -32.50 -4.47 10.57
N GLU A 254 -32.43 -3.81 11.71
CA GLU A 254 -33.30 -4.06 12.86
C GLU A 254 -34.39 -3.00 12.96
N VAL A 255 -35.61 -3.45 13.28
CA VAL A 255 -36.82 -2.61 13.33
C VAL A 255 -37.31 -2.46 14.76
N PHE A 256 -37.65 -1.22 15.14
CA PHE A 256 -38.16 -0.86 16.46
C PHE A 256 -39.43 -0.02 16.35
N GLY A 257 -40.34 -0.21 17.32
CA GLY A 257 -41.59 0.53 17.41
C GLY A 257 -41.48 1.97 17.95
N SER A 258 -40.28 2.41 18.34
CA SER A 258 -39.96 3.79 18.70
C SER A 258 -38.43 3.97 18.83
N VAL A 259 -37.97 5.23 18.80
CA VAL A 259 -36.55 5.56 19.07
C VAL A 259 -36.17 5.15 20.51
N ALA A 260 -37.08 5.31 21.46
CA ALA A 260 -36.85 4.89 22.85
C ALA A 260 -36.68 3.37 22.99
N ALA A 261 -37.45 2.57 22.24
CA ALA A 261 -37.30 1.11 22.22
C ALA A 261 -35.98 0.67 21.59
N MET A 262 -35.56 1.37 20.52
CA MET A 262 -34.27 1.18 19.87
C MET A 262 -33.10 1.45 20.85
N GLU A 263 -33.14 2.58 21.56
CA GLU A 263 -32.13 2.91 22.57
C GLU A 263 -32.13 1.90 23.73
N ALA A 264 -33.31 1.51 24.23
CA ALA A 264 -33.45 0.54 25.30
C ALA A 264 -32.95 -0.87 24.92
N SER A 265 -33.10 -1.30 23.66
CA SER A 265 -32.55 -2.58 23.17
C SER A 265 -31.02 -2.60 23.27
N TRP A 266 -30.39 -1.48 22.91
CA TRP A 266 -28.94 -1.38 22.90
C TRP A 266 -28.35 -1.21 24.31
N PHE A 267 -29.03 -0.47 25.19
CA PHE A 267 -28.60 -0.16 26.55
C PHE A 267 -29.26 -1.02 27.66
N GLY A 268 -30.11 -1.98 27.29
CA GLY A 268 -30.88 -2.82 28.21
C GLY A 268 -30.04 -3.80 29.05
N ALA A 269 -30.52 -4.07 30.27
CA ALA A 269 -29.93 -4.81 31.41
C ALA A 269 -28.51 -4.40 31.87
N ARG A 270 -27.76 -3.65 31.07
CA ARG A 270 -26.49 -3.02 31.44
C ARG A 270 -26.53 -1.53 31.10
N ARG A 271 -27.21 -0.76 31.94
CA ARG A 271 -26.74 0.61 32.20
C ARG A 271 -25.40 0.47 32.93
N ALA A 272 -24.31 0.28 32.18
CA ALA A 272 -23.06 0.84 32.67
C ALA A 272 -23.27 2.35 32.55
N ASP A 273 -23.20 3.06 33.68
CA ASP A 273 -23.58 4.48 33.83
C ASP A 273 -22.87 5.45 32.85
N ASP A 274 -21.95 4.96 32.02
CA ASP A 274 -21.09 5.73 31.12
C ASP A 274 -21.31 5.50 29.61
N SER A 275 -22.29 4.69 29.16
CA SER A 275 -22.50 4.48 27.70
C SER A 275 -23.27 5.64 27.06
N LYS A 276 -22.79 6.18 25.92
CA LYS A 276 -23.37 7.38 25.26
C LYS A 276 -23.60 7.15 23.75
N LEU A 277 -24.74 7.63 23.23
CA LEU A 277 -24.98 7.78 21.77
C LEU A 277 -24.63 9.18 21.31
N ARG A 278 -24.04 9.27 20.11
CA ARG A 278 -23.85 10.54 19.42
C ARG A 278 -24.35 10.44 17.99
N ASN A 279 -25.37 11.22 17.67
CA ASN A 279 -25.95 11.29 16.33
C ASN A 279 -25.27 12.41 15.52
N TYR A 280 -24.78 12.07 14.34
CA TYR A 280 -24.29 13.01 13.33
C TYR A 280 -25.26 13.04 12.15
N THR A 281 -25.87 14.21 11.91
CA THR A 281 -26.76 14.42 10.76
C THR A 281 -25.99 15.24 9.70
N PRO A 282 -25.49 14.61 8.63
CA PRO A 282 -24.75 15.32 7.59
C PRO A 282 -25.67 16.17 6.71
N GLU A 283 -25.12 17.23 6.10
CA GLU A 283 -25.84 18.02 5.08
C GLU A 283 -25.74 17.37 3.68
N GLN A 284 -24.68 16.61 3.43
CA GLN A 284 -24.44 15.88 2.19
C GLN A 284 -25.14 14.51 2.16
N ASP A 285 -24.81 13.70 1.15
CA ASP A 285 -25.22 12.30 1.05
C ASP A 285 -24.84 11.52 2.32
N ILE A 286 -25.83 10.86 2.92
CA ILE A 286 -25.68 10.12 4.19
C ILE A 286 -24.69 8.93 4.07
N PHE A 287 -24.57 8.31 2.89
CA PHE A 287 -23.63 7.21 2.66
C PHE A 287 -22.20 7.73 2.51
N ASP A 288 -22.02 8.84 1.78
CA ASP A 288 -20.71 9.49 1.66
C ASP A 288 -20.19 9.94 3.05
N ALA A 289 -21.09 10.49 3.87
CA ALA A 289 -20.80 10.88 5.25
C ALA A 289 -20.50 9.69 6.17
N LEU A 290 -21.28 8.60 6.09
CA LEU A 290 -21.03 7.37 6.85
C LEU A 290 -19.62 6.82 6.55
N THR A 291 -19.25 6.78 5.28
CA THR A 291 -17.94 6.30 4.84
C THR A 291 -16.80 7.21 5.31
N LEU A 292 -16.99 8.54 5.31
CA LEU A 292 -16.01 9.49 5.85
C LEU A 292 -15.84 9.39 7.37
N CYS A 293 -16.95 9.17 8.10
CA CYS A 293 -16.94 8.93 9.54
C CYS A 293 -16.14 7.67 9.93
N LEU A 294 -16.12 6.65 9.05
CA LEU A 294 -15.30 5.46 9.24
C LEU A 294 -13.80 5.76 9.07
N LEU A 295 -13.41 6.51 8.04
CA LEU A 295 -12.02 6.95 7.87
C LEU A 295 -11.56 7.79 9.07
N GLU A 296 -12.37 8.75 9.51
CA GLU A 296 -12.09 9.52 10.72
C GLU A 296 -11.84 8.62 11.92
N ARG A 297 -12.68 7.62 12.15
CA ARG A 297 -12.49 6.66 13.23
C ARG A 297 -11.14 5.94 13.11
N GLN A 298 -10.76 5.47 11.92
CA GLN A 298 -9.45 4.84 11.70
C GLN A 298 -8.31 5.79 12.09
N LEU A 299 -8.37 7.05 11.66
CA LEU A 299 -7.36 8.07 11.97
C LEU A 299 -7.27 8.36 13.47
N GLN A 300 -8.41 8.43 14.16
CA GLN A 300 -8.45 8.61 15.61
C GLN A 300 -7.82 7.44 16.36
N LEU A 301 -8.09 6.21 15.94
CA LEU A 301 -7.50 5.01 16.53
C LEU A 301 -5.99 4.94 16.26
N LEU A 302 -5.55 5.25 15.04
CA LEU A 302 -4.13 5.29 14.67
C LEU A 302 -3.35 6.33 15.50
N ALA A 303 -3.97 7.49 15.76
CA ALA A 303 -3.35 8.55 16.55
C ALA A 303 -3.10 8.17 18.03
N ARG A 304 -3.73 7.09 18.51
CA ARG A 304 -3.56 6.58 19.87
C ARG A 304 -2.50 5.48 19.98
N ILE A 305 -2.02 4.93 18.86
CA ILE A 305 -1.00 3.89 18.87
C ILE A 305 0.28 4.50 19.44
N GLN A 306 0.78 3.91 20.53
CA GLN A 306 2.09 4.22 21.09
C GLN A 306 3.08 3.14 20.62
N PRO A 307 3.95 3.42 19.64
CA PRO A 307 4.87 2.41 19.09
C PRO A 307 5.70 1.66 20.13
N SER A 308 6.10 2.35 21.20
CA SER A 308 6.91 1.80 22.29
C SER A 308 6.20 0.75 23.14
N ALA A 309 4.85 0.66 23.06
CA ALA A 309 4.08 -0.35 23.78
C ALA A 309 4.15 -1.74 23.13
N TYR A 310 4.68 -1.87 21.91
CA TYR A 310 4.71 -3.14 21.17
C TYR A 310 6.06 -3.85 21.29
N PRO A 311 6.08 -5.18 21.47
CA PRO A 311 7.30 -5.96 21.75
C PRO A 311 8.23 -6.13 20.54
N ASP A 312 7.71 -6.08 19.32
CA ASP A 312 8.45 -6.23 18.07
C ASP A 312 7.82 -5.38 16.93
N THR A 313 8.55 -5.17 15.82
CA THR A 313 8.09 -4.39 14.67
C THR A 313 6.89 -5.03 13.97
N ALA A 314 6.85 -6.37 13.89
CA ALA A 314 5.74 -7.10 13.27
C ALA A 314 4.44 -6.94 14.08
N SER A 315 4.51 -6.85 15.40
CA SER A 315 3.36 -6.63 16.29
C SER A 315 2.80 -5.21 16.13
N LEU A 316 3.66 -4.19 16.02
CA LEU A 316 3.24 -2.82 15.70
C LEU A 316 2.57 -2.75 14.32
N GLU A 317 3.20 -3.33 13.30
CA GLU A 317 2.67 -3.35 11.94
C GLU A 317 1.32 -4.08 11.86
N ARG A 318 1.18 -5.19 12.61
CA ARG A 318 -0.09 -5.92 12.72
C ARG A 318 -1.20 -5.05 13.31
N GLU A 319 -0.91 -4.27 14.34
CA GLU A 319 -1.90 -3.36 14.93
C GLU A 319 -2.28 -2.24 13.97
N VAL A 320 -1.29 -1.58 13.34
CA VAL A 320 -1.56 -0.54 12.34
C VAL A 320 -2.40 -1.10 11.19
N ALA A 321 -2.09 -2.30 10.71
CA ALA A 321 -2.84 -2.98 9.65
C ALA A 321 -4.28 -3.36 10.08
N LEU A 322 -4.47 -3.72 11.35
CA LEU A 322 -5.78 -4.03 11.93
C LEU A 322 -6.64 -2.76 12.03
N VAL A 323 -6.09 -1.66 12.55
CA VAL A 323 -6.80 -0.40 12.75
C VAL A 323 -7.14 0.28 11.44
N SER A 324 -6.21 0.33 10.49
CA SER A 324 -6.47 0.86 9.14
C SER A 324 -7.27 -0.10 8.25
N GLY A 325 -7.65 -1.26 8.79
CA GLY A 325 -8.22 -2.37 8.05
C GLY A 325 -9.72 -2.34 7.94
N PRO A 326 -10.26 -3.10 6.97
CA PRO A 326 -11.70 -3.22 6.75
C PRO A 326 -12.45 -3.73 7.98
N GLY A 327 -11.82 -4.50 8.89
CA GLY A 327 -12.43 -4.94 10.15
C GLY A 327 -12.86 -3.81 11.10
N THR A 328 -12.35 -2.58 10.92
CA THR A 328 -12.88 -1.40 11.64
C THR A 328 -14.14 -0.81 11.01
N LEU A 329 -14.43 -1.17 9.76
CA LEU A 329 -15.60 -0.79 8.99
C LEU A 329 -16.78 -1.74 9.24
N LEU A 330 -16.50 -3.02 9.51
CA LEU A 330 -17.52 -4.04 9.72
C LEU A 330 -17.90 -4.08 11.22
N GLY A 331 -18.90 -3.29 11.64
CA GLY A 331 -19.52 -3.42 12.97
C GLY A 331 -20.44 -4.65 13.05
N ALA A 332 -20.79 -5.13 14.25
CA ALA A 332 -21.59 -6.35 14.44
C ALA A 332 -22.94 -6.13 15.18
N PHE A 333 -23.95 -6.96 14.84
CA PHE A 333 -25.21 -7.08 15.57
C PHE A 333 -25.21 -8.29 16.52
N ARG A 334 -26.05 -8.18 17.56
CA ARG A 334 -26.41 -9.23 18.53
C ARG A 334 -27.25 -10.33 17.86
N SER A 335 -26.62 -11.23 17.12
CA SER A 335 -27.26 -12.47 16.67
C SER A 335 -26.26 -13.61 16.73
N GLY A 336 -26.71 -14.83 17.04
CA GLY A 336 -25.86 -16.02 17.27
C GLY A 336 -24.83 -16.37 16.17
N HIS A 337 -24.82 -15.65 15.05
CA HIS A 337 -23.76 -15.63 14.03
C HIS A 337 -22.35 -15.41 14.63
N GLU A 338 -22.19 -14.58 15.66
CA GLU A 338 -20.88 -14.40 16.32
C GLU A 338 -20.41 -15.66 17.05
N SER A 339 -21.33 -16.43 17.64
CA SER A 339 -21.00 -17.71 18.28
C SER A 339 -20.54 -18.74 17.24
N ARG A 340 -21.18 -18.76 16.05
CA ARG A 340 -20.79 -19.58 14.89
C ARG A 340 -19.39 -19.23 14.39
N LEU A 341 -19.12 -17.95 14.15
CA LEU A 341 -17.79 -17.49 13.71
C LEU A 341 -16.71 -17.69 14.78
N SER A 342 -17.05 -17.58 16.06
CA SER A 342 -16.12 -17.85 17.16
C SER A 342 -15.71 -19.32 17.22
N LYS A 343 -16.62 -20.26 16.93
CA LYS A 343 -16.28 -21.69 16.78
C LYS A 343 -15.31 -21.91 15.62
N LEU A 344 -15.62 -21.36 14.44
CA LEU A 344 -14.74 -21.45 13.25
C LEU A 344 -13.35 -20.82 13.49
N GLN A 345 -13.28 -19.74 14.27
CA GLN A 345 -12.00 -19.13 14.66
C GLN A 345 -11.15 -20.05 15.54
N GLN A 346 -11.77 -20.85 16.41
CA GLN A 346 -11.05 -21.80 17.27
C GLN A 346 -10.43 -22.93 16.44
N VAL A 347 -11.10 -23.32 15.34
CA VAL A 347 -10.66 -24.36 14.40
C VAL A 347 -9.44 -23.90 13.57
N LEU A 348 -9.27 -22.60 13.27
CA LEU A 348 -8.14 -22.13 12.45
C LEU A 348 -6.75 -22.42 13.08
N PRO A 349 -5.78 -22.97 12.32
CA PRO A 349 -4.45 -23.27 12.84
C PRO A 349 -3.65 -21.99 13.12
N SER A 350 -2.68 -22.10 14.03
CA SER A 350 -1.88 -20.97 14.50
C SER A 350 -1.14 -20.24 13.39
N TRP A 351 -0.59 -20.96 12.41
CA TRP A 351 0.16 -20.37 11.30
C TRP A 351 -0.71 -19.43 10.43
N LEU A 352 -1.98 -19.80 10.20
CA LEU A 352 -2.91 -18.99 9.41
C LEU A 352 -3.55 -17.88 10.25
N ARG A 353 -3.86 -18.17 11.52
CA ARG A 353 -4.38 -17.19 12.49
C ARG A 353 -3.42 -16.01 12.67
N ASN A 354 -2.12 -16.30 12.69
CA ASN A 354 -1.05 -15.33 12.91
C ASN A 354 -0.48 -14.74 11.60
N ALA A 355 -0.99 -15.14 10.44
CA ALA A 355 -0.51 -14.69 9.14
C ALA A 355 -0.75 -13.18 8.91
N PRO A 356 0.06 -12.52 8.05
CA PRO A 356 -0.17 -11.13 7.65
C PRO A 356 -1.61 -10.92 7.14
N LEU A 357 -2.19 -9.74 7.41
CA LEU A 357 -3.59 -9.46 7.03
C LEU A 357 -3.80 -9.55 5.50
N ALA A 358 -2.82 -9.11 4.72
CA ALA A 358 -2.86 -9.23 3.26
C ALA A 358 -2.94 -10.69 2.80
N ASP A 359 -2.15 -11.57 3.43
CA ASP A 359 -2.14 -13.01 3.13
C ASP A 359 -3.44 -13.68 3.62
N ARG A 360 -3.96 -13.34 4.81
CA ARG A 360 -5.27 -13.83 5.28
C ARG A 360 -6.41 -13.41 4.36
N GLY A 361 -6.39 -12.17 3.85
CA GLY A 361 -7.36 -11.69 2.87
C GLY A 361 -7.24 -12.39 1.52
N ALA A 362 -6.02 -12.63 1.04
CA ALA A 362 -5.78 -13.42 -0.18
C ALA A 362 -6.26 -14.87 -0.02
N TYR A 363 -5.99 -15.47 1.13
CA TYR A 363 -6.42 -16.81 1.47
C TYR A 363 -7.95 -16.91 1.53
N GLY A 364 -8.61 -16.00 2.24
CA GLY A 364 -10.09 -15.94 2.32
C GLY A 364 -10.76 -15.79 0.96
N ARG A 365 -10.19 -15.02 0.03
CA ARG A 365 -10.70 -14.90 -1.35
C ARG A 365 -10.59 -16.19 -2.14
N LEU A 366 -9.48 -16.92 -1.99
CA LEU A 366 -9.30 -18.22 -2.64
C LEU A 366 -10.28 -19.25 -2.05
N LEU A 367 -10.52 -19.24 -0.73
CA LEU A 367 -11.54 -20.08 -0.09
C LEU A 367 -12.96 -19.77 -0.57
N SER A 368 -13.32 -18.49 -0.71
CA SER A 368 -14.62 -18.10 -1.26
C SER A 368 -14.78 -18.47 -2.73
N SER A 369 -13.72 -18.30 -3.54
CA SER A 369 -13.71 -18.76 -4.93
C SER A 369 -13.91 -20.27 -5.02
N LEU A 370 -13.30 -21.01 -4.09
CA LEU A 370 -13.43 -22.46 -3.98
C LEU A 370 -14.86 -22.86 -3.54
N ALA A 371 -15.45 -22.16 -2.57
CA ALA A 371 -16.85 -22.36 -2.17
C ALA A 371 -17.83 -22.14 -3.34
N ALA A 372 -17.65 -21.04 -4.08
CA ALA A 372 -18.45 -20.74 -5.26
C ALA A 372 -18.28 -21.78 -6.37
N GLN A 373 -17.08 -22.37 -6.51
CA GLN A 373 -16.82 -23.44 -7.45
C GLN A 373 -17.52 -24.75 -7.02
N HIS A 374 -17.48 -25.10 -5.73
CA HIS A 374 -18.14 -26.30 -5.20
C HIS A 374 -19.65 -26.29 -5.46
N ARG A 375 -20.32 -25.14 -5.32
CA ARG A 375 -21.76 -24.99 -5.62
C ARG A 375 -22.15 -25.18 -7.08
N ARG A 376 -21.20 -25.11 -8.00
CA ARG A 376 -21.44 -25.26 -9.45
C ARG A 376 -21.33 -26.70 -9.95
N SER A 377 -20.87 -27.63 -9.10
CA SER A 377 -21.06 -29.09 -9.20
C SER A 377 -20.70 -29.77 -10.53
N VAL A 378 -19.51 -29.52 -11.11
CA VAL A 378 -19.00 -30.34 -12.24
C VAL A 378 -17.48 -30.57 -12.15
N SER A 379 -17.04 -31.78 -11.76
CA SER A 379 -15.63 -32.21 -11.85
C SER A 379 -15.14 -32.33 -13.29
N PHE A 380 -13.84 -32.13 -13.49
CA PHE A 380 -13.16 -32.46 -14.73
C PHE A 380 -13.23 -33.97 -15.07
N MET A 381 -13.51 -34.87 -14.12
CA MET A 381 -13.75 -36.31 -14.33
C MET A 381 -15.22 -36.67 -14.54
N ALA A 382 -16.14 -35.69 -14.51
CA ALA A 382 -17.57 -35.97 -14.67
C ALA A 382 -17.83 -36.84 -15.93
N GLY A 383 -18.56 -37.93 -15.75
CA GLY A 383 -18.84 -38.91 -16.80
C GLY A 383 -17.69 -39.85 -17.18
N ILE A 384 -16.62 -39.94 -16.37
CA ILE A 384 -15.60 -40.99 -16.44
C ILE A 384 -15.69 -41.80 -15.15
N SER A 385 -16.20 -43.03 -15.24
CA SER A 385 -16.24 -43.96 -14.11
C SER A 385 -14.83 -44.26 -13.61
N ASN A 386 -14.67 -44.46 -12.31
CA ASN A 386 -13.38 -44.93 -11.79
C ASN A 386 -13.10 -46.36 -12.31
N ILE A 387 -11.83 -46.79 -12.25
CA ILE A 387 -11.43 -48.07 -12.85
C ILE A 387 -12.15 -49.30 -12.24
N LEU A 388 -12.56 -49.25 -10.96
CA LEU A 388 -13.29 -50.33 -10.31
C LEU A 388 -14.74 -50.39 -10.80
N GLU A 389 -15.41 -49.24 -10.88
CA GLU A 389 -16.76 -49.13 -11.48
C GLU A 389 -16.75 -49.53 -12.95
N PHE A 390 -15.74 -49.09 -13.69
CA PHE A 390 -15.56 -49.47 -15.09
C PHE A 390 -15.35 -50.97 -15.23
N ALA A 391 -14.52 -51.58 -14.37
CA ALA A 391 -14.30 -53.02 -14.36
C ALA A 391 -15.57 -53.79 -14.01
N ASP A 392 -16.31 -53.36 -12.98
CA ASP A 392 -17.59 -53.95 -12.59
C ASP A 392 -18.59 -53.92 -13.77
N GLN A 393 -18.74 -52.76 -14.42
CA GLN A 393 -19.62 -52.60 -15.58
C GLN A 393 -19.19 -53.43 -16.78
N ALA A 394 -17.90 -53.40 -17.16
CA ALA A 394 -17.39 -54.15 -18.29
C ALA A 394 -17.52 -55.67 -18.08
N LEU A 395 -17.21 -56.16 -16.87
CA LEU A 395 -17.41 -57.58 -16.52
C LEU A 395 -18.88 -57.95 -16.54
N LYS A 396 -19.75 -57.10 -15.98
CA LYS A 396 -21.20 -57.31 -15.98
C LYS A 396 -21.77 -57.38 -17.40
N GLU A 397 -21.33 -56.48 -18.28
CA GLU A 397 -21.73 -56.47 -19.69
C GLU A 397 -21.36 -57.79 -20.38
N LYS A 398 -20.14 -58.29 -20.18
CA LYS A 398 -19.72 -59.60 -20.70
C LYS A 398 -20.50 -60.77 -20.11
N MET A 399 -20.88 -60.71 -18.82
CA MET A 399 -21.76 -61.74 -18.23
C MET A 399 -23.16 -61.75 -18.86
N LEU A 400 -23.69 -60.57 -19.22
CA LEU A 400 -25.01 -60.43 -19.85
C LEU A 400 -25.00 -60.82 -21.32
N GLU A 401 -23.89 -60.58 -22.04
CA GLU A 401 -23.67 -61.09 -23.40
C GLU A 401 -23.75 -62.64 -23.43
N ASP A 402 -23.22 -63.30 -22.41
CA ASP A 402 -23.22 -64.76 -22.31
C ASP A 402 -24.61 -65.32 -21.93
N ASP A 403 -25.36 -64.63 -21.07
CA ASP A 403 -26.70 -65.03 -20.64
C ASP A 403 -27.49 -63.84 -20.07
N PRO A 404 -28.54 -63.37 -20.77
CA PRO A 404 -29.38 -62.25 -20.33
C PRO A 404 -30.08 -62.47 -18.97
N SER A 405 -30.26 -63.72 -18.54
CA SER A 405 -30.88 -64.02 -17.25
C SER A 405 -30.00 -63.64 -16.05
N ARG A 406 -28.72 -63.32 -16.26
CA ARG A 406 -27.75 -62.94 -15.21
C ARG A 406 -27.88 -61.47 -14.77
N THR A 407 -29.00 -60.82 -15.04
CA THR A 407 -29.25 -59.40 -14.70
C THR A 407 -29.13 -59.10 -13.21
N ASP A 408 -29.49 -60.04 -12.33
CA ASP A 408 -29.46 -59.84 -10.87
C ASP A 408 -28.12 -60.15 -10.18
N ILE A 409 -27.10 -60.57 -10.94
CA ILE A 409 -25.75 -60.87 -10.39
C ILE A 409 -24.97 -59.58 -10.10
N SER A 410 -24.54 -59.37 -8.86
CA SER A 410 -23.62 -58.26 -8.55
C SER A 410 -22.17 -58.73 -8.69
N VAL A 411 -21.39 -58.11 -9.59
CA VAL A 411 -20.01 -58.54 -9.86
C VAL A 411 -19.11 -58.22 -8.65
N ASN A 412 -19.34 -57.09 -7.98
CA ASN A 412 -18.69 -56.72 -6.72
C ASN A 412 -18.93 -57.69 -5.54
N GLU A 413 -19.98 -58.52 -5.58
CA GLU A 413 -20.28 -59.52 -4.52
C GLU A 413 -19.65 -60.90 -4.80
N ILE A 414 -18.90 -61.03 -5.91
CA ILE A 414 -18.12 -62.22 -6.23
C ILE A 414 -16.75 -62.06 -5.58
N GLU A 415 -16.41 -62.98 -4.70
CA GLU A 415 -15.12 -63.03 -4.05
C GLU A 415 -14.32 -64.23 -4.57
N VAL A 416 -13.03 -64.00 -4.85
CA VAL A 416 -12.13 -65.07 -5.28
C VAL A 416 -10.94 -65.15 -4.34
N THR A 417 -10.69 -66.36 -3.85
CA THR A 417 -9.60 -66.68 -2.93
C THR A 417 -8.52 -67.46 -3.66
N LEU A 418 -7.39 -66.81 -3.91
CA LEU A 418 -6.22 -67.38 -4.56
C LEU A 418 -5.25 -67.97 -3.54
N SER A 419 -4.66 -69.12 -3.85
CA SER A 419 -3.66 -69.79 -3.01
C SER A 419 -2.32 -69.87 -3.73
N ARG A 420 -1.26 -69.25 -3.17
CA ARG A 420 0.11 -69.31 -3.71
C ARG A 420 1.02 -70.08 -2.76
N SER A 421 1.78 -71.06 -3.27
CA SER A 421 2.81 -71.74 -2.49
C SER A 421 3.96 -70.76 -2.17
N SER A 422 4.28 -70.60 -0.90
CA SER A 422 5.35 -69.73 -0.40
C SER A 422 6.66 -70.48 -0.10
N ASN A 423 6.78 -71.75 -0.52
CA ASN A 423 8.00 -72.52 -0.34
C ASN A 423 9.09 -72.05 -1.32
N SER A 424 10.31 -71.83 -0.83
CA SER A 424 11.48 -71.57 -1.67
C SER A 424 11.89 -72.82 -2.44
N PRO A 425 12.45 -72.73 -3.67
CA PRO A 425 13.03 -73.88 -4.36
C PRO A 425 14.01 -74.67 -3.49
N PHE A 426 14.76 -74.00 -2.59
CA PHE A 426 15.70 -74.61 -1.65
C PHE A 426 15.02 -75.41 -0.52
N GLU A 427 13.78 -75.06 -0.12
CA GLU A 427 13.02 -75.81 0.90
C GLU A 427 12.43 -77.13 0.35
N ILE A 428 12.57 -77.39 -0.96
CA ILE A 428 12.02 -78.55 -1.67
C ILE A 428 13.12 -79.60 -1.99
N ILE A 429 14.39 -79.33 -1.64
CA ILE A 429 15.54 -80.18 -2.06
C ILE A 429 16.14 -80.99 -0.91
N ASP A 430 15.90 -80.65 0.36
CA ASP A 430 16.54 -81.31 1.52
C ASP A 430 15.49 -81.84 2.53
N PRO A 431 15.38 -83.17 2.76
CA PRO A 431 14.44 -83.74 3.73
C PRO A 431 14.85 -83.45 5.20
N PRO A 432 13.89 -83.24 6.13
CA PRO A 432 12.45 -83.38 5.97
C PRO A 432 11.80 -82.10 5.41
N PHE A 433 11.00 -82.24 4.34
CA PHE A 433 10.32 -81.12 3.72
C PHE A 433 9.35 -80.45 4.71
N PRO A 434 9.44 -79.13 4.94
CA PRO A 434 8.44 -78.42 5.73
C PRO A 434 7.07 -78.50 5.03
N PRO A 435 5.95 -78.47 5.79
CA PRO A 435 4.62 -78.48 5.19
C PRO A 435 4.46 -77.35 4.18
N PRO A 436 3.74 -77.55 3.07
CA PRO A 436 3.53 -76.53 2.06
C PRO A 436 2.90 -75.30 2.71
N ARG A 437 3.67 -74.23 2.82
CA ARG A 437 3.15 -72.94 3.25
C ARG A 437 2.44 -72.35 2.04
N SER A 438 1.17 -72.04 2.19
CA SER A 438 0.41 -71.34 1.17
C SER A 438 -0.06 -70.01 1.73
N ALA A 439 0.16 -68.94 0.98
CA ALA A 439 -0.42 -67.64 1.26
C ALA A 439 -1.73 -67.55 0.47
N THR A 440 -2.84 -67.31 1.17
CA THR A 440 -4.14 -67.06 0.56
C THR A 440 -4.44 -65.57 0.51
N GLN A 441 -5.04 -65.09 -0.58
CA GLN A 441 -5.61 -63.74 -0.66
C GLN A 441 -7.01 -63.82 -1.23
N THR A 442 -7.97 -63.24 -0.51
CA THR A 442 -9.36 -63.06 -0.95
C THR A 442 -9.59 -61.62 -1.39
N ARG A 443 -10.21 -61.44 -2.55
CA ARG A 443 -10.55 -60.13 -3.13
C ARG A 443 -11.86 -60.20 -3.89
N THR A 444 -12.46 -59.05 -4.17
CA THR A 444 -13.60 -59.00 -5.08
C THR A 444 -13.15 -59.28 -6.51
N PHE A 445 -14.06 -59.78 -7.34
CA PHE A 445 -13.75 -60.15 -8.71
C PHE A 445 -13.32 -58.94 -9.57
N PRO A 446 -13.94 -57.74 -9.48
CA PRO A 446 -13.45 -56.55 -10.18
C PRO A 446 -12.03 -56.13 -9.78
N GLU A 447 -11.69 -56.16 -8.48
CA GLU A 447 -10.32 -55.89 -8.01
C GLU A 447 -9.31 -56.87 -8.60
N MET A 448 -9.73 -58.13 -8.79
CA MET A 448 -8.88 -59.18 -9.33
C MET A 448 -8.74 -59.08 -10.86
N ALA A 449 -9.81 -58.74 -11.58
CA ALA A 449 -9.83 -58.59 -13.03
C ALA A 449 -8.93 -57.44 -13.53
N ILE A 450 -8.84 -56.34 -12.77
CA ILE A 450 -7.93 -55.22 -13.06
C ILE A 450 -6.46 -55.66 -13.09
N ARG A 451 -6.09 -56.74 -12.38
CA ARG A 451 -4.70 -57.24 -12.32
C ARG A 451 -4.28 -58.10 -13.51
N ASN A 452 -5.15 -58.28 -14.51
CA ASN A 452 -4.95 -59.07 -15.74
C ASN A 452 -4.83 -60.60 -15.52
N LEU A 453 -4.89 -61.39 -16.59
CA LEU A 453 -5.02 -62.87 -16.65
C LEU A 453 -4.03 -63.68 -15.80
N GLU A 454 -2.82 -63.17 -15.54
CA GLU A 454 -1.81 -63.84 -14.71
C GLU A 454 -2.15 -63.84 -13.21
N ALA A 455 -3.18 -63.10 -12.79
CA ALA A 455 -3.70 -63.16 -11.43
C ALA A 455 -4.37 -64.51 -11.11
N PHE A 456 -4.77 -65.26 -12.13
CA PHE A 456 -5.38 -66.58 -11.98
C PHE A 456 -4.30 -67.68 -12.07
N PRO A 457 -3.74 -68.21 -10.95
CA PRO A 457 -2.87 -69.37 -10.98
C PRO A 457 -3.56 -70.60 -11.61
N TRP A 458 -2.78 -71.54 -12.15
CA TRP A 458 -3.32 -72.81 -12.67
C TRP A 458 -3.82 -73.77 -11.57
N SER A 459 -3.81 -73.34 -10.28
CA SER A 459 -4.24 -74.13 -9.13
C SER A 459 -5.70 -73.83 -8.72
N PRO A 460 -6.45 -74.81 -8.19
CA PRO A 460 -7.83 -74.61 -7.76
C PRO A 460 -7.93 -73.52 -6.70
N SER A 461 -8.83 -72.56 -6.91
CA SER A 461 -9.08 -71.43 -6.01
C SER A 461 -10.55 -71.45 -5.56
N LYS A 462 -10.85 -70.89 -4.38
CA LYS A 462 -12.23 -70.87 -3.84
C LYS A 462 -12.96 -69.62 -4.33
N ILE A 463 -14.17 -69.79 -4.86
CA ILE A 463 -15.07 -68.69 -5.25
C ILE A 463 -16.24 -68.66 -4.27
N THR A 464 -16.64 -67.46 -3.85
CA THR A 464 -17.83 -67.24 -3.03
C THR A 464 -18.68 -66.14 -3.64
N TYR A 465 -20.00 -66.25 -3.48
CA TYR A 465 -20.95 -65.23 -3.92
C TYR A 465 -21.88 -64.90 -2.76
N ARG A 466 -21.98 -63.62 -2.37
CA ARG A 466 -22.75 -63.17 -1.19
C ARG A 466 -22.42 -63.95 0.09
N GLY A 467 -21.15 -64.34 0.26
CA GLY A 467 -20.68 -65.14 1.39
C GLY A 467 -21.07 -66.63 1.37
N GLY A 468 -21.72 -67.10 0.30
CA GLY A 468 -22.13 -68.50 0.11
C GLY A 468 -21.47 -69.18 -1.10
N GLU A 469 -21.94 -70.40 -1.41
CA GLU A 469 -21.51 -71.15 -2.59
C GLU A 469 -21.98 -70.44 -3.89
N PRO A 470 -21.12 -70.32 -4.90
CA PRO A 470 -21.47 -69.67 -6.15
C PRO A 470 -22.40 -70.56 -7.01
N PRO A 471 -23.16 -69.97 -7.95
CA PRO A 471 -23.91 -70.74 -8.94
C PRO A 471 -23.00 -71.67 -9.74
N ALA A 472 -23.52 -72.84 -10.19
CA ALA A 472 -22.72 -73.86 -10.88
C ALA A 472 -21.99 -73.39 -12.15
N TRP A 473 -22.49 -72.33 -12.80
CA TRP A 473 -21.85 -71.73 -13.98
C TRP A 473 -20.69 -70.79 -13.64
N MET A 474 -20.61 -70.28 -12.40
CA MET A 474 -19.61 -69.30 -11.97
C MET A 474 -18.33 -70.01 -11.53
N THR A 475 -17.66 -70.62 -12.51
CA THR A 475 -16.41 -71.35 -12.29
C THR A 475 -15.20 -70.43 -12.39
N TYR A 476 -14.06 -70.93 -11.92
CA TYR A 476 -12.79 -70.24 -12.01
C TYR A 476 -12.35 -70.00 -13.45
N GLU A 477 -12.51 -71.01 -14.31
CA GLU A 477 -12.21 -70.91 -15.74
C GLU A 477 -13.08 -69.87 -16.41
N TYR A 478 -14.36 -69.79 -16.03
CA TYR A 478 -15.29 -68.79 -16.54
C TYR A 478 -14.87 -67.37 -16.13
N LEU A 479 -14.58 -67.12 -14.85
CA LEU A 479 -14.13 -65.80 -14.38
C LEU A 479 -12.81 -65.37 -15.02
N ARG A 480 -11.90 -66.32 -15.26
CA ARG A 480 -10.63 -66.09 -15.97
C ARG A 480 -10.86 -65.71 -17.44
N ASP A 481 -11.70 -66.47 -18.15
CA ASP A 481 -12.10 -66.16 -19.53
C ASP A 481 -12.79 -64.79 -19.64
N LEU A 482 -13.71 -64.51 -18.72
CA LEU A 482 -14.42 -63.24 -18.66
C LEU A 482 -13.45 -62.05 -18.45
N THR A 483 -12.44 -62.22 -17.60
CA THR A 483 -11.37 -61.23 -17.41
C THR A 483 -10.59 -61.00 -18.69
N SER A 484 -10.25 -62.07 -19.43
CA SER A 484 -9.59 -61.97 -20.74
C SER A 484 -10.41 -61.18 -21.74
N ARG A 485 -11.72 -61.44 -21.82
CA ARG A 485 -12.60 -60.80 -22.80
C ARG A 485 -12.93 -59.35 -22.45
N ALA A 486 -12.99 -59.02 -21.16
CA ALA A 486 -13.23 -57.67 -20.71
C ALA A 486 -12.01 -56.75 -20.95
N ASP A 487 -10.79 -57.29 -20.90
CA ASP A 487 -9.51 -56.59 -21.12
C ASP A 487 -9.50 -55.15 -20.56
N ILE A 488 -9.73 -55.05 -19.26
CA ILE A 488 -9.79 -53.76 -18.56
C ILE A 488 -8.49 -52.96 -18.75
N GLY A 489 -7.37 -53.69 -18.85
CA GLY A 489 -6.03 -53.14 -19.00
C GLY A 489 -5.80 -52.40 -20.32
N GLN A 490 -6.53 -52.76 -21.38
CA GLN A 490 -6.54 -52.04 -22.65
C GLN A 490 -7.66 -50.99 -22.71
N HIS A 491 -8.91 -51.37 -22.39
CA HIS A 491 -10.08 -50.52 -22.65
C HIS A 491 -10.16 -49.28 -21.75
N TYR A 492 -9.67 -49.34 -20.50
CA TYR A 492 -9.74 -48.19 -19.60
C TYR A 492 -8.77 -47.06 -20.00
N PRO A 493 -7.47 -47.32 -20.31
CA PRO A 493 -6.60 -46.29 -20.91
C PRO A 493 -7.14 -45.71 -22.23
N GLU A 494 -7.79 -46.52 -23.07
CA GLU A 494 -8.43 -46.04 -24.30
C GLU A 494 -9.61 -45.11 -24.03
N LEU A 495 -10.44 -45.41 -23.02
CA LEU A 495 -11.50 -44.51 -22.55
C LEU A 495 -10.94 -43.16 -22.09
N LEU A 496 -9.88 -43.18 -21.27
CA LEU A 496 -9.20 -41.96 -20.82
C LEU A 496 -8.64 -41.16 -22.00
N GLN A 497 -7.94 -41.82 -22.93
CA GLN A 497 -7.40 -41.20 -24.14
C GLN A 497 -8.51 -40.54 -24.97
N ARG A 498 -9.63 -41.25 -25.17
CA ARG A 498 -10.79 -40.72 -25.92
C ARG A 498 -11.37 -39.48 -25.26
N LYS A 499 -11.65 -39.56 -23.95
CA LYS A 499 -12.37 -38.52 -23.19
C LYS A 499 -11.50 -37.33 -22.76
N LEU A 500 -10.19 -37.51 -22.61
CA LEU A 500 -9.28 -36.46 -22.12
C LEU A 500 -8.44 -35.81 -23.22
N LEU A 501 -8.25 -36.46 -24.38
CA LEU A 501 -7.34 -35.94 -25.41
C LEU A 501 -7.89 -35.96 -26.84
N ASN A 502 -8.83 -36.85 -27.18
CA ASN A 502 -9.24 -37.03 -28.58
C ASN A 502 -10.58 -36.35 -28.93
N ASP A 503 -11.58 -36.36 -28.04
CA ASP A 503 -12.89 -35.75 -28.29
C ASP A 503 -12.84 -34.23 -28.04
N PRO A 504 -12.94 -33.37 -29.08
CA PRO A 504 -12.71 -31.94 -28.93
C PRO A 504 -13.69 -31.23 -27.98
N LEU A 505 -14.95 -31.70 -27.91
CA LEU A 505 -15.97 -31.10 -27.05
C LEU A 505 -15.71 -31.46 -25.58
N ASP A 506 -15.40 -32.73 -25.32
CA ASP A 506 -15.03 -33.20 -23.99
C ASP A 506 -13.72 -32.53 -23.53
N VAL A 507 -12.72 -32.44 -24.41
CA VAL A 507 -11.44 -31.77 -24.14
C VAL A 507 -11.63 -30.31 -23.78
N ALA A 508 -12.37 -29.54 -24.58
CA ALA A 508 -12.57 -28.11 -24.32
C ALA A 508 -13.28 -27.87 -22.97
N ARG A 509 -14.34 -28.64 -22.70
CA ARG A 509 -15.09 -28.57 -21.43
C ARG A 509 -14.19 -28.93 -20.23
N ARG A 510 -13.46 -30.05 -20.30
CA ARG A 510 -12.60 -30.51 -19.20
C ARG A 510 -11.40 -29.60 -18.99
N GLN A 511 -10.83 -29.07 -20.07
CA GLN A 511 -9.74 -28.08 -19.99
C GLN A 511 -10.21 -26.80 -19.29
N GLN A 512 -11.43 -26.33 -19.55
CA GLN A 512 -12.00 -25.17 -18.84
C GLN A 512 -12.18 -25.46 -17.34
N HIS A 513 -12.77 -26.61 -16.98
CA HIS A 513 -12.91 -27.00 -15.57
C HIS A 513 -11.57 -27.17 -14.86
N PHE A 514 -10.57 -27.73 -15.55
CA PHE A 514 -9.19 -27.82 -15.07
C PHE A 514 -8.60 -26.43 -14.84
N ALA A 515 -8.77 -25.51 -15.79
CA ALA A 515 -8.26 -24.15 -15.71
C ALA A 515 -8.86 -23.38 -14.53
N ASP A 516 -10.20 -23.40 -14.41
CA ASP A 516 -10.93 -22.71 -13.34
C ASP A 516 -10.48 -23.18 -11.96
N ARG A 517 -10.25 -24.49 -11.79
CA ARG A 517 -9.84 -25.08 -10.51
C ARG A 517 -8.35 -24.85 -10.21
N LEU A 518 -7.48 -25.02 -11.22
CA LEU A 518 -6.04 -24.79 -11.07
C LEU A 518 -5.74 -23.33 -10.69
N ALA A 519 -6.49 -22.38 -11.25
CA ALA A 519 -6.39 -20.95 -10.95
C ALA A 519 -6.76 -20.56 -9.51
N ILE A 520 -7.34 -21.49 -8.74
CA ILE A 520 -7.67 -21.31 -7.32
C ILE A 520 -6.69 -22.10 -6.45
N LEU A 521 -6.51 -23.39 -6.75
CA LEU A 521 -5.80 -24.32 -5.86
C LEU A 521 -4.29 -24.13 -5.88
N LEU A 522 -3.68 -23.91 -7.05
CA LEU A 522 -2.24 -23.71 -7.12
C LEU A 522 -1.80 -22.42 -6.40
N PRO A 523 -2.48 -21.27 -6.57
CA PRO A 523 -2.27 -20.09 -5.72
C PRO A 523 -2.52 -20.33 -4.24
N LEU A 524 -3.57 -21.08 -3.87
CA LEU A 524 -3.91 -21.36 -2.47
C LEU A 524 -2.81 -22.18 -1.78
N GLN A 525 -2.25 -23.15 -2.49
CA GLN A 525 -1.12 -23.95 -2.01
C GLN A 525 0.19 -23.15 -1.93
N ALA A 526 0.48 -22.34 -2.95
CA ALA A 526 1.66 -21.48 -2.93
C ALA A 526 1.57 -20.45 -1.79
N LEU A 527 0.38 -19.91 -1.53
CA LEU A 527 0.14 -18.98 -0.42
C LEU A 527 0.31 -19.66 0.93
N GLU A 528 -0.19 -20.89 1.11
CA GLU A 528 0.05 -21.66 2.33
C GLU A 528 1.56 -21.85 2.58
N LEU A 529 2.31 -22.28 1.56
CA LEU A 529 3.75 -22.45 1.68
C LEU A 529 4.48 -21.13 1.95
N LYS A 530 4.01 -20.02 1.36
CA LYS A 530 4.53 -18.67 1.67
C LYS A 530 4.31 -18.31 3.15
N ILE A 531 3.09 -18.47 3.66
CA ILE A 531 2.76 -18.16 5.06
C ILE A 531 3.58 -19.05 6.01
N LYS A 532 3.75 -20.33 5.67
CA LYS A 532 4.58 -21.29 6.40
C LYS A 532 6.09 -21.08 6.21
N LYS A 533 6.52 -20.08 5.42
CA LYS A 533 7.91 -19.73 5.10
C LYS A 533 8.69 -20.81 4.32
N ASN A 534 7.98 -21.69 3.62
CA ASN A 534 8.56 -22.67 2.69
C ASN A 534 8.67 -22.13 1.25
N LEU A 535 7.99 -21.02 0.95
CA LEU A 535 8.17 -20.22 -0.28
C LEU A 535 8.38 -18.75 0.07
N THR A 536 9.14 -18.03 -0.75
CA THR A 536 9.28 -16.58 -0.68
C THR A 536 8.07 -15.88 -1.32
N ASP A 537 7.88 -14.60 -1.01
CA ASP A 537 6.83 -13.78 -1.66
C ASP A 537 7.02 -13.71 -3.18
N MET A 538 8.29 -13.63 -3.65
CA MET A 538 8.61 -13.61 -5.08
C MET A 538 8.21 -14.93 -5.76
N ALA A 539 8.56 -16.07 -5.15
CA ALA A 539 8.17 -17.39 -5.66
C ALA A 539 6.64 -17.55 -5.73
N TYR A 540 5.91 -17.12 -4.69
CA TYR A 540 4.45 -17.09 -4.70
C TYR A 540 3.89 -16.21 -5.85
N ARG A 541 4.43 -15.01 -6.02
CA ARG A 541 4.00 -14.08 -7.08
C ARG A 541 4.24 -14.64 -8.48
N PHE A 542 5.35 -15.35 -8.71
CA PHE A 542 5.58 -16.05 -9.99
C PHE A 542 4.51 -17.11 -10.26
N VAL A 543 4.21 -17.96 -9.25
CA VAL A 543 3.18 -19.01 -9.38
C VAL A 543 1.80 -18.42 -9.70
N VAL A 544 1.43 -17.31 -9.08
CA VAL A 544 0.15 -16.65 -9.36
C VAL A 544 0.14 -16.02 -10.76
N ALA A 545 1.23 -15.38 -11.16
CA ALA A 545 1.32 -14.65 -12.43
C ALA A 545 1.31 -15.57 -13.66
N VAL A 546 1.94 -16.76 -13.60
CA VAL A 546 1.91 -17.70 -14.74
C VAL A 546 0.50 -18.23 -15.05
N LEU A 547 -0.42 -18.22 -14.07
CA LEU A 547 -1.82 -18.59 -14.28
C LEU A 547 -2.70 -17.39 -14.69
N ARG A 548 -2.20 -16.17 -14.53
CA ARG A 548 -2.91 -14.92 -14.80
C ARG A 548 -1.98 -13.94 -15.53
N PRO A 549 -1.84 -14.09 -16.87
CA PRO A 549 -0.88 -13.31 -17.66
C PRO A 549 -1.02 -11.79 -17.53
N THR A 550 -2.19 -11.28 -17.16
CA THR A 550 -2.43 -9.85 -16.88
C THR A 550 -1.58 -9.31 -15.73
N LEU A 551 -1.12 -10.16 -14.82
CA LEU A 551 -0.28 -9.77 -13.67
C LEU A 551 1.22 -9.71 -14.01
N SER A 552 1.64 -10.24 -15.17
CA SER A 552 3.05 -10.24 -15.59
C SER A 552 3.60 -8.85 -15.89
N ALA A 553 2.74 -7.88 -16.25
CA ALA A 553 3.14 -6.49 -16.50
C ALA A 553 3.64 -5.74 -15.25
N GLY A 554 3.45 -6.29 -14.05
CA GLY A 554 3.91 -5.69 -12.79
C GLY A 554 5.33 -6.10 -12.37
N PHE A 555 6.06 -6.85 -13.19
CA PHE A 555 7.44 -7.28 -12.92
C PHE A 555 8.45 -6.38 -13.67
N ALA A 556 9.65 -6.26 -13.13
CA ALA A 556 10.75 -5.57 -13.81
C ALA A 556 11.23 -6.38 -15.02
N ALA A 557 11.86 -5.71 -15.99
CA ALA A 557 12.42 -6.38 -17.17
C ALA A 557 13.41 -7.50 -16.77
N GLY A 558 13.25 -8.67 -17.36
CA GLY A 558 13.99 -9.90 -17.06
C GLY A 558 13.35 -10.77 -15.96
N TYR A 559 12.48 -10.20 -15.12
CA TYR A 559 11.75 -10.90 -14.05
C TYR A 559 10.35 -11.36 -14.47
N GLU A 560 9.99 -11.24 -15.74
CA GLU A 560 8.72 -11.73 -16.27
C GLU A 560 8.59 -13.23 -16.00
N PRO A 561 7.52 -13.68 -15.33
CA PRO A 561 7.38 -15.07 -14.95
C PRO A 561 7.02 -15.93 -16.15
N VAL A 562 7.80 -16.99 -16.36
CA VAL A 562 7.55 -18.02 -17.37
C VAL A 562 7.54 -19.41 -16.73
N ILE A 563 6.92 -20.35 -17.41
CA ILE A 563 6.90 -21.76 -17.03
C ILE A 563 7.62 -22.60 -18.09
N ARG A 564 8.49 -23.50 -17.65
CA ARG A 564 9.31 -24.38 -18.50
C ARG A 564 9.00 -25.83 -18.17
N PRO A 565 8.85 -26.74 -19.14
CA PRO A 565 8.86 -28.17 -18.85
C PRO A 565 10.19 -28.54 -18.19
N LEU A 566 10.16 -29.37 -17.15
CA LEU A 566 11.38 -29.96 -16.63
C LEU A 566 11.91 -30.94 -17.68
N ALA A 567 13.10 -30.68 -18.21
CA ALA A 567 13.71 -31.51 -19.24
C ALA A 567 15.23 -31.56 -19.07
N PHE A 568 15.83 -32.65 -19.53
CA PHE A 568 17.28 -32.84 -19.52
C PHE A 568 17.81 -33.07 -20.93
N LEU A 569 19.01 -32.58 -21.19
CA LEU A 569 19.75 -32.81 -22.42
C LEU A 569 21.08 -33.49 -22.08
N THR A 570 21.52 -34.41 -22.92
CA THR A 570 22.86 -35.02 -22.79
C THR A 570 23.98 -34.07 -23.21
N ASP A 571 23.68 -33.13 -24.11
CA ASP A 571 24.55 -32.06 -24.59
C ASP A 571 23.70 -30.90 -25.15
N ALA A 572 24.31 -29.78 -25.50
CA ALA A 572 23.58 -28.57 -25.91
C ALA A 572 22.76 -28.71 -27.21
N GLN A 573 23.00 -29.74 -28.03
CA GLN A 573 22.30 -29.98 -29.30
C GLN A 573 21.35 -31.19 -29.23
N ALA A 574 21.34 -31.93 -28.12
CA ALA A 574 20.48 -33.10 -27.95
C ALA A 574 18.99 -32.73 -27.86
N THR A 575 18.12 -33.65 -28.28
CA THR A 575 16.68 -33.52 -28.07
C THR A 575 16.34 -33.57 -26.58
N PRO A 576 15.62 -32.58 -26.01
CA PRO A 576 15.28 -32.58 -24.59
C PRO A 576 14.45 -33.80 -24.19
N ASN A 577 14.92 -34.54 -23.19
CA ASN A 577 14.16 -35.58 -22.51
C ASN A 577 13.27 -34.91 -21.45
N VAL A 578 12.02 -34.66 -21.82
CA VAL A 578 11.01 -34.03 -20.97
C VAL A 578 10.55 -35.01 -19.89
N VAL A 579 10.46 -34.52 -18.65
CA VAL A 579 9.89 -35.23 -17.51
C VAL A 579 8.38 -35.02 -17.54
N ALA A 580 7.61 -36.12 -17.51
CA ALA A 580 6.16 -36.06 -17.54
C ALA A 580 5.61 -35.27 -16.32
N ASP A 581 4.71 -34.33 -16.62
CA ASP A 581 3.96 -33.54 -15.63
C ASP A 581 4.83 -32.84 -14.57
N MET A 582 6.00 -32.33 -14.95
CA MET A 582 6.83 -31.51 -14.07
C MET A 582 7.30 -30.24 -14.77
N PHE A 583 7.27 -29.14 -14.04
CA PHE A 583 7.53 -27.81 -14.59
C PHE A 583 8.39 -26.96 -13.66
N VAL A 584 9.10 -25.99 -14.22
CA VAL A 584 9.87 -25.00 -13.48
C VAL A 584 9.29 -23.62 -13.78
N ILE A 585 8.82 -22.94 -12.75
CA ILE A 585 8.28 -21.59 -12.78
C ILE A 585 9.36 -20.63 -12.30
N GLY A 586 9.66 -19.59 -13.06
CA GLY A 586 10.70 -18.63 -12.69
C GLY A 586 10.81 -17.49 -13.70
N PRO A 587 11.79 -16.59 -13.54
CA PRO A 587 11.99 -15.47 -14.45
C PRO A 587 12.32 -15.94 -15.87
N GLU A 588 12.01 -15.11 -16.87
CA GLU A 588 12.36 -15.32 -18.27
C GLU A 588 13.88 -15.37 -18.44
N ASP A 589 14.61 -14.47 -17.78
CA ASP A 589 16.06 -14.61 -17.64
C ASP A 589 16.39 -15.71 -16.62
N ALA A 590 16.86 -16.84 -17.13
CA ALA A 590 17.21 -18.02 -16.35
C ALA A 590 18.38 -17.82 -15.37
N SER A 591 19.15 -16.73 -15.48
CA SER A 591 20.23 -16.39 -14.54
C SER A 591 19.70 -15.81 -13.22
N LEU A 592 18.49 -15.22 -13.25
CA LEU A 592 17.82 -14.64 -12.09
C LEU A 592 17.08 -15.74 -11.32
N GLY A 593 16.79 -15.49 -10.04
CA GLY A 593 16.00 -16.37 -9.19
C GLY A 593 14.89 -15.62 -8.45
N PRO A 594 14.02 -16.31 -7.71
CA PRO A 594 14.02 -17.76 -7.45
C PRO A 594 13.39 -18.60 -8.58
N HIS A 595 13.60 -19.93 -8.53
CA HIS A 595 12.96 -20.93 -9.41
C HIS A 595 12.12 -21.90 -8.57
N VAL A 596 10.88 -22.14 -8.99
CA VAL A 596 9.93 -23.02 -8.30
C VAL A 596 9.69 -24.27 -9.15
N LEU A 597 10.09 -25.43 -8.64
CA LEU A 597 9.76 -26.73 -9.22
C LEU A 597 8.32 -27.11 -8.85
N TYR A 598 7.47 -27.25 -9.86
CA TYR A 598 6.08 -27.70 -9.75
C TYR A 598 5.95 -29.18 -10.16
N ARG A 599 5.46 -30.00 -9.23
CA ARG A 599 5.26 -31.46 -9.38
C ARG A 599 3.84 -31.83 -8.89
N PRO A 600 2.80 -31.72 -9.72
CA PRO A 600 1.41 -31.91 -9.33
C PRO A 600 1.15 -33.26 -8.63
N ALA A 601 1.81 -34.32 -9.09
CA ALA A 601 1.68 -35.68 -8.56
C ALA A 601 2.41 -35.96 -7.22
N SER A 602 3.12 -34.97 -6.66
CA SER A 602 4.01 -35.16 -5.50
C SER A 602 3.36 -34.73 -4.19
N SER A 603 3.76 -35.37 -3.09
CA SER A 603 3.46 -34.91 -1.72
C SER A 603 4.09 -33.54 -1.39
N THR A 604 5.10 -33.12 -2.16
CA THR A 604 5.76 -31.81 -2.07
C THR A 604 5.68 -31.11 -3.44
N PRO A 605 4.50 -30.62 -3.83
CA PRO A 605 4.24 -30.23 -5.20
C PRO A 605 4.88 -28.91 -5.61
N LEU A 606 5.30 -28.07 -4.67
CA LEU A 606 6.07 -26.85 -4.94
C LEU A 606 7.33 -26.85 -4.09
N MET A 607 8.48 -26.67 -4.75
CA MET A 607 9.79 -26.51 -4.11
C MET A 607 10.53 -25.32 -4.69
N GLU A 608 10.99 -24.40 -3.85
CA GLU A 608 11.78 -23.24 -4.28
C GLU A 608 13.28 -23.53 -4.24
N PHE A 609 13.98 -23.01 -5.24
CA PHE A 609 15.43 -23.03 -5.37
C PHE A 609 15.92 -21.63 -5.70
N ALA A 610 17.03 -21.22 -5.08
CA ALA A 610 17.60 -19.88 -5.29
C ALA A 610 18.05 -19.64 -6.75
N SER A 611 18.45 -20.68 -7.47
CA SER A 611 18.91 -20.61 -8.86
C SER A 611 18.62 -21.92 -9.61
N ARG A 612 18.73 -21.90 -10.95
CA ARG A 612 18.65 -23.13 -11.76
C ARG A 612 19.76 -24.13 -11.44
N ALA A 613 20.95 -23.64 -11.09
CA ALA A 613 22.05 -24.51 -10.68
C ALA A 613 21.69 -25.25 -9.38
N ALA A 614 21.16 -24.55 -8.38
CA ALA A 614 20.72 -25.16 -7.12
C ALA A 614 19.61 -26.21 -7.33
N LEU A 615 18.65 -25.95 -8.23
CA LEU A 615 17.66 -26.95 -8.65
C LEU A 615 18.33 -28.20 -9.23
N PHE A 616 19.29 -28.01 -10.15
CA PHE A 616 19.93 -29.14 -10.81
C PHE A 616 20.78 -29.97 -9.84
N ASP A 617 21.53 -29.31 -8.97
CA ASP A 617 22.34 -29.97 -7.94
C ASP A 617 21.46 -30.77 -6.97
N ALA A 618 20.28 -30.27 -6.61
CA ALA A 618 19.32 -31.01 -5.81
C ALA A 618 18.78 -32.27 -6.51
N ILE A 619 18.60 -32.23 -7.84
CA ILE A 619 18.15 -33.39 -8.64
C ILE A 619 19.25 -34.45 -8.77
N LYS A 620 20.53 -34.05 -8.77
CA LYS A 620 21.67 -34.98 -8.81
C LYS A 620 21.83 -35.79 -7.53
N GLN A 621 21.41 -35.24 -6.39
CA GLN A 621 21.49 -35.93 -5.11
C GLN A 621 20.47 -37.07 -5.05
N ALA A 622 20.94 -38.27 -4.72
CA ALA A 622 20.09 -39.43 -4.54
C ALA A 622 19.07 -39.18 -3.42
N GLY A 623 17.80 -39.52 -3.66
CA GLY A 623 16.71 -39.33 -2.71
C GLY A 623 15.37 -39.10 -3.41
N ALA A 624 14.34 -38.78 -2.62
CA ALA A 624 12.95 -38.72 -3.09
C ALA A 624 12.71 -37.75 -4.27
N LEU A 625 13.48 -36.66 -4.38
CA LEU A 625 13.39 -35.75 -5.52
C LEU A 625 13.90 -36.41 -6.81
N GLN A 626 15.08 -37.02 -6.77
CA GLN A 626 15.65 -37.72 -7.91
C GLN A 626 14.77 -38.90 -8.35
N ASP A 627 14.28 -39.69 -7.40
CA ASP A 627 13.40 -40.84 -7.69
C ASP A 627 12.12 -40.39 -8.40
N SER A 628 11.53 -39.28 -7.95
CA SER A 628 10.36 -38.67 -8.56
C SER A 628 10.64 -38.22 -10.00
N VAL A 629 11.77 -37.54 -10.25
CA VAL A 629 12.17 -37.08 -11.59
C VAL A 629 12.44 -38.26 -12.52
N LEU A 630 13.18 -39.27 -12.06
CA LEU A 630 13.45 -40.47 -12.85
C LEU A 630 12.17 -41.23 -13.20
N ALA A 631 11.19 -41.29 -12.30
CA ALA A 631 9.90 -41.93 -12.56
C ALA A 631 9.09 -41.23 -13.68
N GLY A 632 9.21 -39.90 -13.79
CA GLY A 632 8.58 -39.09 -14.83
C GLY A 632 9.25 -39.17 -16.20
N LEU A 633 10.48 -39.68 -16.30
CA LEU A 633 11.16 -39.88 -17.59
C LEU A 633 10.67 -41.13 -18.32
N GLU A 634 10.73 -41.09 -19.65
CA GLU A 634 10.53 -42.26 -20.50
C GLU A 634 11.55 -43.38 -20.19
N PRO A 635 11.22 -44.67 -20.37
CA PRO A 635 12.10 -45.78 -20.02
C PRO A 635 13.49 -45.72 -20.68
N SER A 636 13.58 -45.18 -21.90
CA SER A 636 14.85 -44.98 -22.61
C SER A 636 15.70 -43.87 -21.97
N ALA A 637 15.11 -42.71 -21.70
CA ALA A 637 15.78 -41.58 -21.04
C ALA A 637 16.18 -41.91 -19.59
N ARG A 638 15.35 -42.67 -18.87
CA ARG A 638 15.67 -43.11 -17.50
C ARG A 638 16.97 -43.90 -17.44
N ARG A 639 17.26 -44.75 -18.42
CA ARG A 639 18.53 -45.51 -18.49
C ARG A 639 19.75 -44.61 -18.70
N VAL A 640 19.56 -43.42 -19.29
CA VAL A 640 20.63 -42.44 -19.51
C VAL A 640 20.97 -41.69 -18.22
N TYR A 641 19.97 -41.35 -17.41
CA TYR A 641 20.14 -40.45 -16.26
C TYR A 641 20.15 -41.12 -14.88
N ALA A 642 19.63 -42.35 -14.75
CA ALA A 642 19.66 -43.09 -13.49
C ALA A 642 21.09 -43.44 -13.05
N ASN A 643 21.27 -43.85 -11.79
CA ASN A 643 22.54 -44.36 -11.25
C ASN A 643 23.75 -43.43 -11.46
N GLY A 644 23.56 -42.11 -11.30
CA GLY A 644 24.61 -41.10 -11.49
C GLY A 644 24.63 -40.48 -12.89
N GLY A 645 23.75 -40.90 -13.80
CA GLY A 645 23.66 -40.40 -15.17
C GLY A 645 23.32 -38.91 -15.33
N PHE A 646 22.84 -38.20 -14.30
CA PHE A 646 22.73 -36.74 -14.36
C PHE A 646 24.10 -36.03 -14.33
N GLN A 647 25.10 -36.65 -13.71
CA GLN A 647 26.47 -36.15 -13.65
C GLN A 647 27.31 -36.71 -14.81
N GLU A 648 27.08 -37.96 -15.19
CA GLU A 648 27.76 -38.62 -16.32
C GLU A 648 26.75 -39.43 -17.16
N PRO A 649 26.05 -38.81 -18.12
CA PRO A 649 25.00 -39.46 -18.91
C PRO A 649 25.47 -40.76 -19.57
N HIS A 650 24.69 -41.83 -19.40
CA HIS A 650 25.00 -43.17 -19.92
C HIS A 650 24.72 -43.30 -21.42
N ILE A 651 25.48 -42.57 -22.25
CA ILE A 651 25.36 -42.59 -23.71
C ILE A 651 26.22 -43.72 -24.25
N GLY A 652 25.61 -44.68 -24.96
CA GLY A 652 26.33 -45.80 -25.58
C GLY A 652 27.40 -45.31 -26.56
N ARG A 653 28.65 -45.76 -26.41
CA ARG A 653 29.74 -45.45 -27.34
C ARG A 653 29.96 -46.60 -28.30
N VAL A 654 29.97 -46.32 -29.60
CA VAL A 654 30.56 -47.20 -30.61
C VAL A 654 32.08 -47.01 -30.54
N LEU A 655 32.82 -48.00 -30.04
CA LEU A 655 34.27 -48.01 -30.15
C LEU A 655 34.64 -48.30 -31.61
N LEU A 656 34.99 -47.27 -32.36
CA LEU A 656 35.80 -47.41 -33.56
C LEU A 656 37.28 -47.26 -33.13
N SER A 657 38.09 -48.21 -33.57
CA SER A 657 39.43 -48.49 -33.05
C SER A 657 40.41 -47.32 -33.08
N ASP A 658 41.27 -47.37 -32.06
CA ASP A 658 42.61 -46.80 -31.90
C ASP A 658 42.78 -45.29 -31.56
N ALA A 659 43.33 -45.09 -30.36
CA ALA A 659 44.16 -43.97 -29.91
C ALA A 659 43.55 -42.71 -29.25
N THR A 660 42.32 -42.75 -28.71
CA THR A 660 41.89 -41.72 -27.73
C THR A 660 41.23 -42.32 -26.51
N ALA A 661 41.76 -42.05 -25.32
CA ALA A 661 41.10 -42.38 -24.06
C ALA A 661 39.69 -41.76 -24.06
N PRO A 662 38.65 -42.50 -23.64
CA PRO A 662 37.30 -41.97 -23.62
C PRO A 662 37.24 -40.76 -22.68
N ARG A 663 37.02 -39.54 -23.21
CA ARG A 663 36.65 -38.37 -22.38
C ARG A 663 35.38 -38.70 -21.61
N SER A 664 35.30 -38.48 -20.31
CA SER A 664 34.03 -38.62 -19.58
C SER A 664 33.00 -37.65 -20.18
N PRO A 665 31.73 -38.08 -20.37
CA PRO A 665 30.69 -37.18 -20.84
C PRO A 665 30.51 -36.01 -19.86
N GLU A 666 30.25 -34.82 -20.38
CA GLU A 666 29.90 -33.67 -19.54
C GLU A 666 28.56 -33.92 -18.81
N PRO A 667 28.32 -33.27 -17.65
CA PRO A 667 27.05 -33.37 -16.96
C PRO A 667 25.87 -32.98 -17.84
N ALA A 668 24.71 -33.60 -17.59
CA ALA A 668 23.50 -33.26 -18.31
C ALA A 668 23.15 -31.76 -18.15
N LEU A 669 22.43 -31.20 -19.12
CA LEU A 669 21.97 -29.82 -19.08
C LEU A 669 20.47 -29.76 -18.80
N LEU A 670 20.04 -28.75 -18.04
CA LEU A 670 18.62 -28.45 -17.90
C LEU A 670 18.06 -27.73 -19.15
N GLY A 671 16.91 -28.18 -19.65
CA GLY A 671 16.20 -27.55 -20.76
C GLY A 671 15.83 -26.10 -20.48
N ARG A 672 15.87 -25.22 -21.49
CA ARG A 672 15.72 -23.76 -21.31
C ARG A 672 14.42 -23.18 -21.86
N GLU A 673 13.76 -23.91 -22.74
CA GLU A 673 12.60 -23.45 -23.50
C GLU A 673 11.37 -23.25 -22.61
N PRO A 674 10.78 -22.03 -22.57
CA PRO A 674 9.48 -21.80 -21.93
C PRO A 674 8.34 -22.37 -22.76
N LEU A 675 7.23 -22.70 -22.10
CA LEU A 675 5.97 -23.00 -22.78
C LEU A 675 5.47 -21.75 -23.50
N GLN A 676 5.05 -21.92 -24.76
CA GLN A 676 4.49 -20.86 -25.60
C GLN A 676 2.97 -21.04 -25.75
N GLY A 677 2.22 -19.94 -25.82
CA GLY A 677 0.78 -19.95 -26.07
C GLY A 677 -0.08 -20.29 -24.84
N ASP A 678 -1.04 -21.21 -25.01
CA ASP A 678 -1.98 -21.62 -23.95
C ASP A 678 -1.30 -22.50 -22.90
N ILE A 679 -0.74 -21.84 -21.89
CA ILE A 679 -0.05 -22.48 -20.76
C ILE A 679 -0.95 -23.49 -20.06
N VAL A 680 -2.18 -23.10 -19.73
CA VAL A 680 -3.09 -23.94 -18.94
C VAL A 680 -3.54 -25.16 -19.75
N GLY A 681 -3.77 -25.01 -21.05
CA GLY A 681 -4.00 -26.14 -21.94
C GLY A 681 -2.80 -27.07 -22.07
N ALA A 682 -1.57 -26.55 -22.05
CA ALA A 682 -0.36 -27.37 -22.04
C ALA A 682 -0.23 -28.17 -20.75
N LEU A 683 -0.51 -27.56 -19.59
CA LEU A 683 -0.55 -28.23 -18.28
C LEU A 683 -1.63 -29.32 -18.25
N TYR A 684 -2.84 -29.02 -18.73
CA TYR A 684 -3.94 -29.99 -18.85
C TYR A 684 -3.53 -31.21 -19.67
N LYS A 685 -2.95 -30.99 -20.86
CA LYS A 685 -2.50 -32.09 -21.74
C LYS A 685 -1.37 -32.91 -21.11
N ALA A 686 -0.45 -32.28 -20.40
CA ALA A 686 0.62 -32.99 -19.69
C ALA A 686 0.06 -33.88 -18.59
N CYS A 687 -0.86 -33.36 -17.76
CA CYS A 687 -1.55 -34.12 -16.72
C CYS A 687 -2.36 -35.29 -17.32
N ALA A 688 -3.17 -35.04 -18.35
CA ALA A 688 -3.94 -36.07 -19.03
C ALA A 688 -3.06 -37.20 -19.60
N ARG A 689 -1.93 -36.85 -20.25
CA ARG A 689 -0.97 -37.83 -20.76
C ARG A 689 -0.31 -38.62 -19.64
N ALA A 690 0.08 -37.96 -18.55
CA ALA A 690 0.65 -38.63 -17.39
C ALA A 690 -0.33 -39.66 -16.79
N LEU A 691 -1.61 -39.31 -16.64
CA LEU A 691 -2.65 -40.22 -16.18
C LEU A 691 -2.82 -41.44 -17.09
N ILE A 692 -2.87 -41.21 -18.41
CA ILE A 692 -3.03 -42.28 -19.40
C ILE A 692 -1.81 -43.20 -19.41
N GLU A 693 -0.59 -42.65 -19.42
CA GLU A 693 0.64 -43.45 -19.39
C GLU A 693 0.79 -44.22 -18.08
N GLN A 694 0.34 -43.65 -16.97
CA GLN A 694 0.33 -44.36 -15.70
C GLN A 694 -0.70 -45.49 -15.69
N ALA A 695 -1.89 -45.29 -16.27
CA ALA A 695 -2.91 -46.32 -16.43
C ALA A 695 -2.43 -47.47 -17.34
N LYS A 696 -1.69 -47.16 -18.42
CA LYS A 696 -1.04 -48.17 -19.29
C LYS A 696 0.06 -48.93 -18.56
N ARG A 697 0.92 -48.25 -17.79
CA ARG A 697 1.99 -48.90 -17.02
C ARG A 697 1.42 -49.84 -15.94
N ALA A 698 0.27 -49.48 -15.38
CA ALA A 698 -0.45 -50.31 -14.42
C ALA A 698 -1.01 -51.61 -15.04
N SER A 699 -1.30 -51.65 -16.35
CA SER A 699 -1.96 -52.79 -16.99
C SER A 699 -1.04 -53.86 -17.62
N VAL A 700 0.28 -53.62 -17.76
CA VAL A 700 1.17 -54.43 -18.64
C VAL A 700 2.35 -55.16 -17.94
N SER A 701 2.63 -55.00 -16.63
CA SER A 701 3.87 -55.52 -15.99
C SER A 701 3.67 -56.69 -15.00
N ASP A 702 4.65 -57.61 -14.88
CA ASP A 702 4.72 -58.89 -14.12
C ASP A 702 4.67 -58.79 -12.56
N SER A 703 4.43 -59.93 -11.90
CA SER A 703 3.75 -60.25 -10.62
C SER A 703 4.31 -59.79 -9.26
N GLN A 704 3.39 -59.62 -8.31
CA GLN A 704 3.54 -59.20 -6.89
C GLN A 704 3.88 -57.72 -6.62
N THR A 705 4.89 -57.12 -7.28
CA THR A 705 5.18 -55.68 -7.13
C THR A 705 4.11 -54.78 -7.77
N ARG A 706 3.16 -55.41 -8.49
CA ARG A 706 2.04 -54.82 -9.25
C ARG A 706 1.05 -54.05 -8.41
N TRP A 707 0.58 -54.63 -7.31
CA TRP A 707 -0.49 -54.01 -6.51
C TRP A 707 0.03 -52.93 -5.59
N ASP A 708 1.24 -53.05 -5.06
CA ASP A 708 1.82 -51.97 -4.27
C ASP A 708 2.10 -50.74 -5.16
N ARG A 709 2.55 -50.97 -6.40
CA ARG A 709 2.64 -49.91 -7.44
C ARG A 709 1.28 -49.44 -7.95
N PHE A 710 0.25 -50.30 -7.96
CA PHE A 710 -1.12 -49.94 -8.34
C PHE A 710 -1.88 -49.20 -7.22
N MET A 711 -1.62 -49.52 -5.95
CA MET A 711 -2.09 -48.77 -4.79
C MET A 711 -1.31 -47.46 -4.67
N GLN A 712 -0.04 -47.45 -5.08
CA GLN A 712 0.68 -46.21 -5.39
C GLN A 712 0.14 -45.51 -6.65
N PHE A 713 -0.42 -46.19 -7.66
CA PHE A 713 -1.14 -45.58 -8.78
C PHE A 713 -2.47 -45.00 -8.30
N GLY A 714 -3.21 -45.71 -7.45
CA GLY A 714 -4.32 -45.20 -6.68
C GLY A 714 -3.89 -43.93 -5.99
N TRP A 715 -2.84 -43.94 -5.18
CA TRP A 715 -2.30 -42.75 -4.50
C TRP A 715 -1.73 -41.65 -5.41
N VAL A 716 -1.05 -41.95 -6.51
CA VAL A 716 -0.37 -40.97 -7.39
C VAL A 716 -1.34 -40.40 -8.42
N ALA A 717 -2.24 -41.20 -9.00
CA ALA A 717 -3.37 -40.73 -9.79
C ALA A 717 -4.39 -40.01 -8.89
N PHE A 718 -4.63 -40.49 -7.66
CA PHE A 718 -5.37 -39.75 -6.64
C PHE A 718 -4.66 -38.45 -6.29
N ASN A 719 -3.32 -38.37 -6.18
CA ASN A 719 -2.60 -37.10 -5.95
C ASN A 719 -2.65 -36.14 -7.15
N LEU A 720 -2.52 -36.66 -8.38
CA LEU A 720 -2.66 -35.91 -9.64
C LEU A 720 -4.06 -35.30 -9.79
N LEU A 721 -5.08 -36.02 -9.31
CA LEU A 721 -6.48 -35.63 -9.43
C LEU A 721 -7.08 -35.08 -8.14
N LEU A 722 -6.39 -35.17 -7.01
CA LEU A 722 -6.84 -34.74 -5.68
C LEU A 722 -7.33 -33.30 -5.68
N PRO A 723 -6.59 -32.36 -6.30
CA PRO A 723 -7.05 -30.99 -6.39
C PRO A 723 -8.32 -30.86 -7.24
N LEU A 724 -8.71 -31.86 -8.03
CA LEU A 724 -9.68 -31.76 -9.12
C LEU A 724 -10.89 -32.72 -8.99
N LEU A 725 -10.94 -33.58 -7.98
CA LEU A 725 -12.05 -34.51 -7.69
C LEU A 725 -13.23 -33.81 -6.98
N ASP A 726 -14.45 -34.32 -7.20
CA ASP A 726 -15.66 -33.91 -6.46
C ASP A 726 -15.77 -34.72 -5.16
N GLY A 727 -15.86 -34.03 -4.02
CA GLY A 727 -16.07 -34.62 -2.70
C GLY A 727 -15.40 -33.84 -1.57
N PRO A 728 -15.88 -33.96 -0.31
CA PRO A 728 -15.37 -33.21 0.84
C PRO A 728 -13.95 -33.62 1.31
N VAL A 729 -13.34 -34.65 0.73
CA VAL A 729 -12.28 -35.39 1.46
C VAL A 729 -10.84 -34.88 1.29
N MET A 730 -10.44 -34.07 0.31
CA MET A 730 -9.01 -33.66 0.29
C MET A 730 -8.75 -32.28 -0.28
N MET A 731 -8.56 -31.35 0.64
CA MET A 731 -8.29 -29.95 0.40
C MET A 731 -6.86 -29.61 0.88
N ILE A 732 -6.24 -28.60 0.25
CA ILE A 732 -4.87 -28.12 0.50
C ILE A 732 -4.55 -28.04 2.00
N GLY A 733 -3.30 -28.34 2.39
CA GLY A 733 -2.79 -28.70 3.73
C GLY A 733 -3.29 -27.99 5.00
N LEU A 734 -4.00 -26.87 4.90
CA LEU A 734 -4.95 -26.37 5.90
C LEU A 734 -6.14 -27.31 6.12
N LEU A 735 -6.93 -27.57 5.09
CA LEU A 735 -8.23 -28.21 5.23
C LEU A 735 -8.09 -29.71 5.54
N ALA A 736 -7.02 -30.37 5.08
CA ALA A 736 -6.65 -31.71 5.55
C ALA A 736 -6.23 -31.76 7.04
N GLN A 737 -5.77 -30.65 7.64
CA GLN A 737 -5.58 -30.54 9.10
C GLN A 737 -6.88 -30.24 9.84
N LEU A 738 -7.90 -29.72 9.13
CA LEU A 738 -9.17 -29.30 9.71
C LEU A 738 -10.29 -30.32 9.51
N THR A 739 -10.13 -31.35 8.67
CA THR A 739 -11.18 -32.30 8.26
C THR A 739 -11.98 -32.83 9.45
N GLU A 740 -11.33 -33.39 10.48
CA GLU A 740 -12.04 -33.99 11.62
C GLU A 740 -12.90 -32.98 12.41
N GLN A 741 -12.44 -31.73 12.54
CA GLN A 741 -13.17 -30.65 13.24
C GLN A 741 -14.16 -29.91 12.33
N LEU A 742 -13.90 -29.91 11.01
CA LEU A 742 -14.77 -29.31 10.01
C LEU A 742 -15.96 -30.22 9.71
N ASP A 743 -15.74 -31.54 9.70
CA ASP A 743 -16.78 -32.57 9.57
C ASP A 743 -17.72 -32.49 10.78
N GLU A 744 -17.19 -32.41 12.01
CA GLU A 744 -18.02 -32.20 13.21
C GLU A 744 -18.82 -30.87 13.15
N PHE A 745 -18.23 -29.81 12.58
CA PHE A 745 -18.92 -28.53 12.37
C PHE A 745 -20.02 -28.62 11.30
N ILE A 746 -19.73 -29.27 10.17
CA ILE A 746 -20.65 -29.49 9.05
C ILE A 746 -21.84 -30.36 9.48
N ASP A 747 -21.58 -31.46 10.19
CA ASP A 747 -22.61 -32.36 10.73
C ASP A 747 -23.53 -31.64 11.72
N SER A 748 -22.98 -30.67 12.47
CA SER A 748 -23.75 -29.86 13.43
C SER A 748 -24.71 -28.84 12.77
N GLU A 749 -24.55 -28.53 11.49
CA GLU A 749 -25.39 -27.57 10.75
C GLU A 749 -26.72 -28.18 10.26
N GLY A 750 -26.84 -29.52 10.23
CA GLY A 750 -28.09 -30.20 9.84
C GLY A 750 -28.47 -30.05 8.36
N VAL A 751 -27.52 -29.67 7.49
CA VAL A 751 -27.71 -29.55 6.04
C VAL A 751 -27.61 -30.94 5.41
N GLN A 752 -28.64 -31.38 4.67
CA GLN A 752 -28.65 -32.70 4.01
C GLN A 752 -27.68 -32.81 2.83
N ASP A 753 -27.30 -31.69 2.22
CA ASP A 753 -26.34 -31.63 1.11
C ASP A 753 -24.93 -31.28 1.61
N SER A 754 -24.03 -32.27 1.55
CA SER A 754 -22.64 -32.12 1.97
C SER A 754 -21.87 -31.06 1.17
N ALA A 755 -22.21 -30.82 -0.10
CA ALA A 755 -21.54 -29.82 -0.93
C ALA A 755 -21.92 -28.39 -0.50
N GLU A 756 -23.19 -28.16 -0.17
CA GLU A 756 -23.67 -26.87 0.32
C GLU A 756 -23.16 -26.58 1.74
N ALA A 757 -23.09 -27.59 2.59
CA ALA A 757 -22.53 -27.46 3.94
C ALA A 757 -21.03 -27.12 3.91
N LEU A 758 -20.25 -27.75 3.03
CA LEU A 758 -18.84 -27.41 2.82
C LEU A 758 -18.67 -26.00 2.26
N ALA A 759 -19.51 -25.59 1.29
CA ALA A 759 -19.48 -24.24 0.75
C ALA A 759 -19.74 -23.19 1.85
N ALA A 760 -20.75 -23.43 2.71
CA ALA A 760 -21.05 -22.56 3.86
C ALA A 760 -19.89 -22.52 4.87
N ALA A 761 -19.25 -23.65 5.18
CA ALA A 761 -18.10 -23.70 6.08
C ALA A 761 -16.88 -22.94 5.53
N LEU A 762 -16.57 -23.11 4.24
CA LEU A 762 -15.49 -22.38 3.55
C LEU A 762 -15.75 -20.86 3.54
N MET A 763 -17.01 -20.48 3.36
CA MET A 763 -17.45 -19.08 3.40
C MET A 763 -17.31 -18.50 4.81
N GLY A 764 -17.73 -19.24 5.85
CA GLY A 764 -17.51 -18.85 7.25
C GLY A 764 -16.02 -18.70 7.60
N LEU A 765 -15.16 -19.63 7.15
CA LEU A 765 -13.70 -19.53 7.31
C LEU A 765 -13.13 -18.32 6.58
N ALA A 766 -13.56 -18.06 5.34
CA ALA A 766 -13.17 -16.88 4.59
C ALA A 766 -13.50 -15.59 5.37
N LEU A 767 -14.69 -15.51 5.96
CA LEU A 767 -15.13 -14.38 6.77
C LEU A 767 -14.28 -14.20 8.03
N VAL A 768 -13.95 -15.28 8.76
CA VAL A 768 -13.10 -15.20 9.95
C VAL A 768 -11.69 -14.71 9.62
N LEU A 769 -11.10 -15.18 8.51
CA LEU A 769 -9.76 -14.77 8.07
C LEU A 769 -9.71 -13.28 7.70
N VAL A 770 -10.78 -12.81 7.06
CA VAL A 770 -11.02 -11.43 6.63
C VAL A 770 -11.23 -10.53 7.85
N GLN A 771 -12.09 -10.90 8.80
CA GLN A 771 -12.38 -10.09 9.99
C GLN A 771 -11.25 -10.06 11.05
N GLY A 772 -10.23 -10.90 10.90
CA GLY A 772 -9.02 -10.85 11.72
C GLY A 772 -9.15 -11.42 13.14
N GLY A 773 -10.24 -12.13 13.45
CA GLY A 773 -10.47 -12.95 14.65
C GLY A 773 -10.52 -12.23 16.02
N ALA A 774 -9.75 -11.16 16.24
CA ALA A 774 -9.55 -10.59 17.57
C ALA A 774 -10.78 -9.86 18.15
N ARG A 775 -11.81 -9.55 17.34
CA ARG A 775 -12.98 -8.75 17.76
C ARG A 775 -14.27 -9.55 17.97
N LEU A 776 -14.36 -10.78 17.48
CA LEU A 776 -15.55 -11.64 17.65
C LEU A 776 -15.80 -12.00 19.12
N GLY A 777 -14.73 -12.20 19.91
CA GLY A 777 -14.85 -12.59 21.32
C GLY A 777 -15.17 -11.47 22.32
N ALA A 778 -15.24 -10.20 21.90
CA ALA A 778 -15.57 -9.08 22.79
C ALA A 778 -17.08 -8.90 22.99
N ILE A 779 -17.88 -9.27 21.99
CA ILE A 779 -19.34 -9.15 22.00
C ILE A 779 -19.98 -10.45 22.52
N SER A 780 -19.47 -11.63 22.15
CA SER A 780 -19.88 -12.93 22.74
C SER A 780 -19.69 -13.00 24.27
N ARG A 781 -18.65 -12.36 24.84
CA ARG A 781 -18.46 -12.26 26.30
C ARG A 781 -19.48 -11.36 27.00
N LEU A 782 -20.19 -10.50 26.26
CA LEU A 782 -21.32 -9.74 26.79
C LEU A 782 -22.56 -10.65 26.95
N GLU A 783 -22.72 -11.66 26.10
CA GLU A 783 -23.84 -12.62 26.16
C GLU A 783 -23.66 -13.70 27.23
N SER A 784 -22.45 -14.21 27.44
CA SER A 784 -22.21 -15.30 28.42
C SER A 784 -22.45 -14.89 29.88
N ARG A 785 -22.56 -13.58 30.16
CA ARG A 785 -22.90 -13.04 31.48
C ARG A 785 -24.37 -12.66 31.64
N ALA A 786 -25.22 -12.85 30.62
CA ALA A 786 -26.59 -12.31 30.58
C ALA A 786 -27.72 -13.37 30.62
N ARG A 787 -27.44 -14.61 31.02
CA ARG A 787 -28.49 -15.57 31.41
C ARG A 787 -28.50 -15.78 32.91
N ILE A 788 -29.01 -14.80 33.62
CA ILE A 788 -29.69 -15.06 34.89
C ILE A 788 -31.05 -14.41 34.70
N GLU A 789 -32.09 -15.24 34.62
CA GLU A 789 -33.47 -14.79 34.72
C GLU A 789 -33.60 -14.06 36.07
N HIS A 790 -33.82 -12.76 36.00
CA HIS A 790 -34.37 -12.01 37.11
C HIS A 790 -35.54 -11.21 36.55
N GLU A 791 -36.74 -11.57 37.00
CA GLU A 791 -37.93 -10.72 36.87
C GLU A 791 -37.60 -9.36 37.48
N ALA A 792 -37.47 -8.34 36.63
CA ALA A 792 -37.33 -6.96 37.09
C ALA A 792 -38.71 -6.33 37.24
N PRO A 793 -38.99 -5.61 38.35
CA PRO A 793 -40.25 -4.94 38.56
C PRO A 793 -40.38 -3.71 37.64
N VAL A 794 -41.61 -3.44 37.21
CA VAL A 794 -42.00 -2.29 36.41
C VAL A 794 -41.64 -0.99 37.14
N ALA A 795 -40.69 -0.23 36.61
CA ALA A 795 -40.41 1.14 37.03
C ALA A 795 -40.97 2.12 36.00
N LEU A 796 -41.77 3.07 36.48
CA LEU A 796 -42.33 4.18 35.70
C LEU A 796 -41.21 5.04 35.08
N PRO A 797 -41.42 5.61 33.88
CA PRO A 797 -40.39 6.38 33.17
C PRO A 797 -40.09 7.68 33.92
N GLY A 798 -39.01 7.69 34.68
CA GLY A 798 -38.41 8.91 35.21
C GLY A 798 -37.82 9.72 34.07
N ASN A 799 -38.31 10.95 33.93
CA ASN A 799 -37.94 11.96 32.93
C ASN A 799 -36.44 11.93 32.57
N ALA A 800 -36.11 11.26 31.47
CA ALA A 800 -34.90 11.57 30.73
C ALA A 800 -35.11 13.00 30.21
N ILE A 801 -34.38 13.95 30.79
CA ILE A 801 -34.33 15.32 30.31
C ILE A 801 -33.79 15.25 28.88
N ILE A 802 -34.71 15.39 27.92
CA ILE A 802 -34.40 15.56 26.51
C ILE A 802 -33.61 16.86 26.40
N LYS A 803 -32.31 16.73 26.08
CA LYS A 803 -31.53 17.83 25.50
C LYS A 803 -31.44 17.62 23.99
N GLU A 804 -32.52 17.89 23.28
CA GLU A 804 -32.43 18.70 22.07
C GLU A 804 -32.98 20.08 22.46
N PRO A 805 -32.49 21.24 21.95
CA PRO A 805 -31.57 21.46 20.84
C PRO A 805 -30.49 22.55 21.10
N ALA A 806 -29.50 22.67 20.22
CA ALA A 806 -28.99 23.97 19.77
C ALA A 806 -28.23 23.79 18.45
N LEU A 807 -28.75 24.43 17.40
CA LEU A 807 -28.09 24.64 16.13
C LEU A 807 -26.67 25.21 16.35
N ALA A 808 -25.63 24.37 16.27
CA ALA A 808 -24.21 24.75 16.09
C ALA A 808 -23.22 23.56 16.10
N ALA A 809 -23.66 22.30 16.23
CA ALA A 809 -22.77 21.12 16.19
C ALA A 809 -22.46 20.61 14.76
N SER A 810 -22.68 21.42 13.72
CA SER A 810 -22.64 21.01 12.31
C SER A 810 -21.23 20.77 11.75
N ALA A 811 -20.16 20.95 12.52
CA ALA A 811 -18.82 20.88 11.94
C ALA A 811 -18.18 19.49 11.96
N SER A 812 -18.50 18.54 12.85
CA SER A 812 -17.89 17.19 12.83
C SER A 812 -18.50 16.19 13.85
N PRO A 813 -18.58 14.88 13.54
CA PRO A 813 -18.94 13.82 14.48
C PRO A 813 -18.05 13.71 15.73
N TYR A 814 -16.83 14.25 15.73
CA TYR A 814 -15.93 14.27 16.91
C TYR A 814 -15.73 15.68 17.50
N GLY A 815 -16.42 16.70 17.00
CA GLY A 815 -16.26 18.10 17.45
C GLY A 815 -14.86 18.64 17.18
N ALA A 816 -14.30 19.45 18.10
CA ALA A 816 -12.97 20.07 17.95
C ALA A 816 -11.79 19.08 17.90
N LYS A 817 -12.03 17.79 18.12
CA LYS A 817 -11.01 16.73 18.07
C LYS A 817 -10.94 16.02 16.72
N ALA A 818 -11.75 16.44 15.73
CA ALA A 818 -11.74 15.87 14.39
C ALA A 818 -10.34 15.93 13.77
N ARG A 819 -9.94 14.86 13.09
CA ARG A 819 -8.71 14.78 12.30
C ARG A 819 -8.96 15.09 10.83
N LEU A 820 -10.20 15.07 10.36
CA LEU A 820 -10.57 15.49 9.01
C LEU A 820 -11.29 16.84 9.00
N VAL A 821 -11.12 17.56 7.91
CA VAL A 821 -12.00 18.68 7.56
C VAL A 821 -13.35 18.11 7.08
N TYR A 822 -14.42 18.43 7.80
CA TYR A 822 -15.78 18.05 7.46
C TYR A 822 -16.45 19.21 6.71
N GLY A 823 -16.93 18.92 5.50
CA GLY A 823 -17.45 19.92 4.56
C GLY A 823 -16.43 20.29 3.47
N TRP A 824 -16.91 20.70 2.30
CA TRP A 824 -16.06 20.98 1.13
C TRP A 824 -15.21 19.77 0.71
N SER A 825 -15.72 18.56 0.94
CA SER A 825 -15.12 17.31 0.49
C SER A 825 -16.23 16.41 -0.06
N SER A 826 -15.95 15.71 -1.16
CA SER A 826 -16.93 14.85 -1.83
C SER A 826 -16.20 13.69 -2.50
N PRO A 827 -16.69 12.43 -2.37
CA PRO A 827 -16.16 11.33 -3.18
C PRO A 827 -16.67 11.41 -4.63
N ARG A 828 -17.62 12.30 -4.90
CA ARG A 828 -18.24 12.51 -6.21
C ARG A 828 -17.49 13.61 -6.95
N THR A 829 -17.76 13.76 -8.24
CA THR A 829 -17.09 14.74 -9.11
C THR A 829 -17.45 16.20 -8.84
N HIS A 830 -18.39 16.47 -7.92
CA HIS A 830 -18.89 17.80 -7.61
C HIS A 830 -19.37 17.88 -6.15
N PHE A 831 -19.51 19.13 -5.66
CA PHE A 831 -20.13 19.43 -4.38
C PHE A 831 -21.66 19.28 -4.43
N SER A 832 -22.26 19.02 -3.27
CA SER A 832 -23.72 18.97 -3.14
C SER A 832 -24.36 20.33 -3.45
N ALA A 833 -25.66 20.35 -3.78
CA ALA A 833 -26.36 21.60 -4.08
C ALA A 833 -26.30 22.63 -2.93
N PRO A 834 -26.42 22.25 -1.64
CA PRO A 834 -26.21 23.18 -0.52
C PRO A 834 -24.78 23.73 -0.44
N GLU A 835 -23.77 22.91 -0.73
CA GLU A 835 -22.38 23.36 -0.77
C GLU A 835 -22.12 24.32 -1.92
N LEU A 836 -22.65 24.06 -3.13
CA LEU A 836 -22.56 24.99 -4.25
C LEU A 836 -23.24 26.33 -3.93
N ALA A 837 -24.42 26.30 -3.31
CA ALA A 837 -25.10 27.52 -2.86
C ALA A 837 -24.28 28.29 -1.81
N ARG A 838 -23.59 27.59 -0.90
CA ARG A 838 -22.61 28.22 0.00
C ARG A 838 -21.42 28.79 -0.77
N LEU A 839 -20.91 28.10 -1.79
CA LEU A 839 -19.73 28.51 -2.55
C LEU A 839 -20.01 29.79 -3.34
N ASP A 840 -21.22 29.91 -3.88
CA ASP A 840 -21.67 31.10 -4.59
C ASP A 840 -21.60 32.37 -3.72
N THR A 841 -21.74 32.25 -2.39
CA THR A 841 -21.58 33.39 -1.48
C THR A 841 -20.13 33.90 -1.35
N PHE A 842 -19.13 33.14 -1.83
CA PHE A 842 -17.71 33.56 -1.87
C PHE A 842 -17.34 34.19 -3.21
N GLN A 843 -18.23 34.14 -4.21
CA GLN A 843 -17.94 34.59 -5.56
C GLN A 843 -17.77 36.11 -5.63
N LEU A 844 -16.80 36.55 -6.42
CA LEU A 844 -16.52 37.94 -6.72
C LEU A 844 -16.89 38.27 -8.16
N ALA A 845 -17.14 39.56 -8.42
CA ALA A 845 -17.24 40.07 -9.78
C ALA A 845 -15.90 39.89 -10.51
N SER A 846 -15.95 39.64 -11.83
CA SER A 846 -14.74 39.50 -12.64
C SER A 846 -13.93 40.80 -12.59
N PRO A 847 -12.62 40.75 -12.28
CA PRO A 847 -11.77 41.93 -12.30
C PRO A 847 -11.64 42.47 -13.73
N SER A 848 -11.67 43.80 -13.87
CA SER A 848 -11.64 44.51 -15.17
C SER A 848 -10.27 44.50 -15.86
N THR A 849 -9.21 44.05 -15.17
CA THR A 849 -7.83 44.00 -15.67
C THR A 849 -7.11 42.75 -15.16
N SER A 850 -6.50 41.97 -16.05
CA SER A 850 -5.70 40.76 -15.76
C SER A 850 -4.28 41.05 -15.23
N GLN A 851 -4.02 42.28 -14.77
CA GLN A 851 -2.74 42.65 -14.17
C GLN A 851 -2.51 41.89 -12.85
N GLY A 852 -1.30 41.38 -12.64
CA GLY A 852 -0.92 40.65 -11.42
C GLY A 852 -0.98 39.12 -11.51
N LEU A 853 -1.13 38.53 -12.70
CA LEU A 853 -1.01 37.09 -12.89
C LEU A 853 0.39 36.58 -12.53
N VAL A 854 0.46 35.58 -11.65
CA VAL A 854 1.69 34.89 -11.30
C VAL A 854 1.99 33.84 -12.38
N VAL A 855 3.11 34.02 -13.08
CA VAL A 855 3.49 33.21 -14.26
C VAL A 855 4.43 32.05 -13.96
N SER A 856 4.98 31.96 -12.74
CA SER A 856 5.95 30.93 -12.36
C SER A 856 5.94 30.63 -10.86
N GLY A 857 6.38 29.42 -10.50
CA GLY A 857 6.49 28.97 -9.11
C GLY A 857 5.23 28.27 -8.59
N GLU A 858 5.21 27.97 -7.29
CA GLU A 858 4.13 27.19 -6.62
C GLU A 858 2.74 27.83 -6.76
N TYR A 859 2.69 29.15 -6.91
CA TYR A 859 1.45 29.93 -7.01
C TYR A 859 1.11 30.37 -8.43
N GLN A 860 1.72 29.73 -9.44
CA GLN A 860 1.43 29.99 -10.84
C GLN A 860 -0.09 29.89 -11.12
N GLY A 861 -0.62 30.84 -11.86
CA GLY A 861 -2.06 30.92 -12.16
C GLY A 861 -2.89 31.72 -11.16
N LEU A 862 -2.36 32.07 -9.99
CA LEU A 862 -3.02 33.00 -9.08
C LEU A 862 -2.79 34.45 -9.52
N TYR A 863 -3.70 35.32 -9.11
CA TYR A 863 -3.60 36.77 -9.34
C TYR A 863 -3.30 37.46 -8.02
N GLN A 864 -2.24 38.27 -8.01
CA GLN A 864 -1.82 39.06 -6.85
C GLN A 864 -2.05 40.56 -7.11
N ARG A 865 -2.77 41.22 -6.20
CA ARG A 865 -2.94 42.67 -6.20
C ARG A 865 -2.62 43.22 -4.81
N GLY A 866 -1.43 43.81 -4.67
CA GLY A 866 -0.89 44.19 -3.37
C GLY A 866 -0.65 42.95 -2.50
N SER A 867 -1.22 42.94 -1.28
CA SER A 867 -1.19 41.79 -0.36
C SER A 867 -2.32 40.77 -0.61
N LEU A 868 -3.25 41.07 -1.52
CA LEU A 868 -4.43 40.24 -1.77
C LEU A 868 -4.20 39.25 -2.89
N TRP A 869 -4.76 38.05 -2.71
CA TRP A 869 -4.65 36.94 -3.64
C TRP A 869 -6.03 36.51 -4.15
N PHE A 870 -6.09 36.18 -5.44
CA PHE A 870 -7.30 35.76 -6.13
C PHE A 870 -7.03 34.55 -7.01
N ALA A 871 -8.06 33.71 -7.18
CA ALA A 871 -8.03 32.59 -8.09
C ALA A 871 -9.25 32.63 -9.02
N GLN A 872 -9.03 32.28 -10.28
CA GLN A 872 -10.13 31.96 -11.19
C GLN A 872 -10.33 30.44 -11.18
N VAL A 873 -11.50 30.00 -10.74
CA VAL A 873 -11.85 28.58 -10.59
C VAL A 873 -13.15 28.36 -11.33
N GLU A 874 -13.14 27.47 -12.34
CA GLU A 874 -14.31 27.14 -13.16
C GLU A 874 -15.03 28.38 -13.76
N GLY A 875 -14.26 29.38 -14.17
CA GLY A 875 -14.78 30.63 -14.75
C GLY A 875 -15.29 31.65 -13.73
N LYS A 876 -15.34 31.31 -12.43
CA LYS A 876 -15.72 32.22 -11.34
C LYS A 876 -14.48 32.73 -10.59
N TRP A 877 -14.61 33.90 -9.96
CA TRP A 877 -13.53 34.55 -9.23
C TRP A 877 -13.73 34.45 -7.72
N TYR A 878 -12.66 34.13 -7.00
CA TYR A 878 -12.67 33.99 -5.55
C TYR A 878 -11.46 34.69 -4.91
N ARG A 879 -11.65 35.23 -3.71
CA ARG A 879 -10.52 35.63 -2.86
C ARG A 879 -9.90 34.38 -2.24
N VAL A 880 -8.58 34.30 -2.24
CA VAL A 880 -7.86 33.16 -1.68
C VAL A 880 -6.81 33.59 -0.66
N SER A 881 -6.45 32.65 0.21
CA SER A 881 -5.36 32.79 1.17
C SER A 881 -4.36 31.66 0.95
N ARG A 882 -3.06 32.00 1.03
CA ARG A 882 -1.96 31.04 0.99
C ARG A 882 -1.66 30.60 2.42
N ARG A 883 -1.63 29.30 2.66
CA ARG A 883 -1.30 28.68 3.96
C ARG A 883 -0.22 27.63 3.74
N LEU A 884 0.43 27.17 4.80
CA LEU A 884 1.41 26.07 4.73
C LEU A 884 0.84 24.77 4.12
N GLU A 885 -0.49 24.59 4.18
CA GLU A 885 -1.21 23.42 3.68
C GLU A 885 -1.63 23.53 2.21
N GLY A 886 -1.52 24.73 1.63
CA GLY A 886 -1.94 25.05 0.27
C GLY A 886 -2.75 26.33 0.17
N VAL A 887 -3.58 26.42 -0.86
CA VAL A 887 -4.40 27.61 -1.16
C VAL A 887 -5.86 27.32 -0.82
N VAL A 888 -6.51 28.22 -0.08
CA VAL A 888 -7.92 28.09 0.35
C VAL A 888 -8.73 29.30 -0.06
N ILE A 889 -9.98 29.10 -0.48
CA ILE A 889 -10.93 30.19 -0.71
C ILE A 889 -11.28 30.82 0.64
N ILE A 890 -11.35 32.16 0.68
CA ILE A 890 -11.77 32.91 1.87
C ILE A 890 -12.84 33.92 1.51
N ASP A 891 -13.72 34.21 2.46
CA ASP A 891 -14.69 35.29 2.30
C ASP A 891 -13.96 36.65 2.22
N ALA A 892 -14.40 37.50 1.29
CA ALA A 892 -13.75 38.79 1.06
C ALA A 892 -13.98 39.79 2.19
N ALA A 893 -15.12 39.72 2.88
CA ALA A 893 -15.45 40.57 4.01
C ALA A 893 -15.02 39.93 5.35
N HIS A 894 -15.05 38.60 5.44
CA HIS A 894 -14.76 37.87 6.69
C HIS A 894 -13.70 36.77 6.47
N PRO A 895 -12.39 37.08 6.38
CA PRO A 895 -11.34 36.10 6.03
C PRO A 895 -11.23 34.85 6.92
N ALA A 896 -11.80 34.88 8.14
CA ALA A 896 -11.90 33.71 9.02
C ALA A 896 -12.91 32.66 8.50
N ARG A 897 -13.89 33.07 7.68
CA ARG A 897 -14.81 32.19 6.98
C ARG A 897 -14.09 31.63 5.75
N THR A 898 -13.75 30.34 5.82
CA THR A 898 -13.06 29.62 4.74
C THR A 898 -14.03 28.83 3.87
N GLY A 899 -13.78 28.84 2.57
CA GLY A 899 -14.40 27.97 1.57
C GLY A 899 -13.55 26.72 1.28
N PRO A 900 -13.76 26.07 0.12
CA PRO A 900 -12.99 24.89 -0.27
C PRO A 900 -11.52 25.22 -0.52
N TRP A 901 -10.66 24.21 -0.28
CA TRP A 901 -9.27 24.25 -0.69
C TRP A 901 -9.15 24.10 -2.20
N LEU A 902 -8.07 24.63 -2.78
CA LEU A 902 -7.80 24.54 -4.20
C LEU A 902 -6.69 23.53 -4.51
N GLU A 903 -6.82 22.89 -5.67
CA GLU A 903 -5.81 22.01 -6.25
C GLU A 903 -5.25 22.65 -7.53
N HIS A 904 -3.93 22.58 -7.68
CA HIS A 904 -3.21 23.11 -8.84
C HIS A 904 -2.91 21.96 -9.81
N ASP A 905 -3.21 22.14 -11.10
CA ASP A 905 -3.02 21.09 -12.12
C ASP A 905 -1.62 21.08 -12.78
N GLY A 906 -0.69 21.89 -12.27
CA GLY A 906 0.67 22.00 -12.81
C GLY A 906 0.78 22.86 -14.07
N GLN A 907 -0.34 23.28 -14.66
CA GLN A 907 -0.41 24.10 -15.88
C GLN A 907 -0.89 25.53 -15.58
N GLY A 908 -0.87 25.95 -14.32
CA GLY A 908 -1.36 27.26 -13.89
C GLY A 908 -2.88 27.34 -13.77
N ARG A 909 -3.62 26.23 -13.73
CA ARG A 909 -5.06 26.25 -13.46
C ARG A 909 -5.37 25.70 -12.06
N TRP A 910 -6.34 26.34 -11.42
CA TRP A 910 -6.80 26.01 -10.08
C TRP A 910 -8.21 25.42 -10.14
N ARG A 911 -8.43 24.33 -9.42
CA ARG A 911 -9.72 23.62 -9.33
C ARG A 911 -10.13 23.44 -7.88
N LEU A 912 -11.42 23.21 -7.65
CA LEU A 912 -11.95 22.91 -6.32
C LEU A 912 -11.37 21.56 -5.85
N GLY A 913 -10.73 21.55 -4.69
CA GLY A 913 -10.24 20.32 -4.05
C GLY A 913 -11.39 19.60 -3.39
N LEU A 914 -11.69 18.38 -3.85
CA LEU A 914 -12.80 17.55 -3.35
C LEU A 914 -12.33 16.52 -2.31
N ARG A 915 -11.02 16.33 -2.17
CA ARG A 915 -10.44 15.30 -1.32
C ARG A 915 -10.54 15.68 0.17
N PRO A 916 -10.85 14.72 1.06
CA PRO A 916 -10.76 14.95 2.48
C PRO A 916 -9.33 15.33 2.86
N ARG A 917 -9.19 16.26 3.79
CA ARG A 917 -7.88 16.74 4.25
C ARG A 917 -7.66 16.39 5.71
N LEU A 918 -6.49 15.84 5.99
CA LEU A 918 -6.00 15.55 7.33
C LEU A 918 -5.57 16.85 8.02
N LEU A 919 -6.19 17.15 9.14
CA LEU A 919 -5.77 18.17 10.11
C LEU A 919 -4.59 17.62 10.91
N GLY A 920 -3.63 18.47 11.25
CA GLY A 920 -2.66 18.10 12.29
C GLY A 920 -3.40 17.87 13.62
N GLY A 921 -3.03 16.81 14.34
CA GLY A 921 -3.76 16.41 15.55
C GLY A 921 -3.86 17.54 16.58
N ALA A 922 -4.91 17.58 17.41
CA ALA A 922 -5.11 18.53 18.53
C ALA A 922 -4.54 19.96 18.34
N GLY A 923 -4.67 20.55 17.14
CA GLY A 923 -4.21 21.91 16.84
C GLY A 923 -2.79 22.04 16.27
N GLY A 924 -2.16 20.94 15.84
CA GLY A 924 -0.85 20.92 15.18
C GLY A 924 -0.91 21.10 13.66
N LEU A 925 0.25 21.24 13.03
CA LEU A 925 0.41 21.28 11.56
C LEU A 925 0.24 19.88 10.94
N SER A 926 -0.39 19.78 9.78
CA SER A 926 -0.27 18.56 8.95
C SER A 926 1.20 18.31 8.56
N ILE A 927 1.59 17.07 8.26
CA ILE A 927 2.97 16.75 7.84
C ILE A 927 3.44 17.64 6.69
N ARG A 928 2.55 17.87 5.71
CA ARG A 928 2.85 18.74 4.57
C ARG A 928 3.21 20.14 5.05
N ALA A 929 2.43 20.69 5.97
CA ALA A 929 2.66 22.02 6.51
C ALA A 929 3.90 22.07 7.42
N ALA A 930 4.14 21.05 8.24
CA ALA A 930 5.34 20.94 9.07
C ALA A 930 6.60 20.83 8.23
N LYS A 931 6.60 20.03 7.16
CA LYS A 931 7.71 19.93 6.19
C LYS A 931 7.95 21.25 5.48
N LYS A 932 6.88 21.91 5.01
CA LYS A 932 6.99 23.24 4.37
C LYS A 932 7.58 24.26 5.35
N LEU A 933 7.12 24.28 6.60
CA LEU A 933 7.65 25.18 7.63
C LEU A 933 9.13 24.91 7.89
N LYS A 934 9.54 23.66 8.12
CA LYS A 934 10.97 23.28 8.27
C LYS A 934 11.82 23.73 7.07
N SER A 935 11.32 23.57 5.85
CA SER A 935 12.00 24.00 4.63
C SER A 935 12.18 25.52 4.58
N LEU A 936 11.13 26.28 4.94
CA LEU A 936 11.19 27.74 5.02
C LEU A 936 12.12 28.21 6.13
N GLU A 937 12.10 27.56 7.29
CA GLU A 937 13.03 27.87 8.38
C GLU A 937 14.48 27.59 8.00
N LYS A 938 14.74 26.46 7.34
CA LYS A 938 16.06 26.12 6.81
C LYS A 938 16.53 27.18 5.82
N LYS A 939 15.69 27.54 4.83
CA LYS A 939 15.98 28.62 3.88
C LYS A 939 16.32 29.94 4.60
N GLY A 940 15.58 30.28 5.66
CA GLY A 940 15.85 31.47 6.48
C GLY A 940 17.19 31.38 7.22
N ARG A 941 17.49 30.24 7.86
CA ARG A 941 18.74 30.01 8.58
C ARG A 941 19.95 29.96 7.64
N ASP A 942 19.83 29.34 6.48
CA ASP A 942 20.88 29.31 5.45
C ASP A 942 21.17 30.73 4.98
N LEU A 943 20.13 31.55 4.74
CA LEU A 943 20.30 32.95 4.38
C LEU A 943 21.04 33.74 5.48
N LEU A 944 20.66 33.56 6.74
CA LEU A 944 21.36 34.13 7.89
C LEU A 944 22.81 33.66 8.00
N GLY A 945 23.09 32.38 7.73
CA GLY A 945 24.44 31.83 7.71
C GLY A 945 25.35 32.48 6.65
N THR A 946 24.77 33.03 5.57
CA THR A 946 25.53 33.79 4.58
C THR A 946 25.72 35.27 4.94
N LEU A 947 25.09 35.78 6.00
CA LEU A 947 25.08 37.22 6.32
C LEU A 947 26.49 37.77 6.54
N ASP A 948 27.31 37.12 7.36
CA ASP A 948 28.66 37.60 7.68
C ASP A 948 29.58 37.59 6.46
N GLN A 949 29.45 36.58 5.60
CA GLN A 949 30.16 36.55 4.31
C GLN A 949 29.70 37.69 3.41
N GLN A 950 28.38 37.87 3.25
CA GLN A 950 27.83 38.95 2.43
C GLN A 950 28.21 40.34 2.92
N MET A 951 28.40 40.52 4.24
CA MET A 951 28.89 41.75 4.84
C MET A 951 30.39 41.95 4.59
N SER A 952 31.20 40.88 4.70
CA SER A 952 32.65 40.92 4.46
C SER A 952 32.99 41.21 2.99
N ASP A 953 32.19 40.66 2.08
CA ASP A 953 32.25 40.88 0.63
C ASP A 953 32.24 42.37 0.22
N VAL A 954 31.60 43.23 1.03
CA VAL A 954 31.53 44.67 0.74
C VAL A 954 32.91 45.34 0.72
N GLY A 955 33.91 44.76 1.38
CA GLY A 955 35.29 45.26 1.37
C GLY A 955 35.94 45.29 -0.02
N TRP A 956 35.59 44.39 -0.95
CA TRP A 956 36.08 44.50 -2.33
C TRP A 956 35.24 45.49 -3.14
N LEU A 957 33.91 45.50 -2.93
CA LEU A 957 32.98 46.38 -3.67
C LEU A 957 33.31 47.85 -3.42
N SER A 958 33.64 48.19 -2.18
CA SER A 958 34.03 49.54 -1.79
C SER A 958 35.35 50.04 -2.40
N ARG A 959 36.20 49.12 -2.90
CA ARG A 959 37.45 49.42 -3.61
C ARG A 959 37.30 49.40 -5.14
N SER A 960 36.11 49.14 -5.64
CA SER A 960 35.84 49.11 -7.08
C SER A 960 35.67 50.51 -7.68
N GLU A 961 35.83 50.63 -9.00
CA GLU A 961 35.61 51.91 -9.71
C GLU A 961 34.13 52.32 -9.80
N ARG A 962 33.19 51.44 -9.41
CA ARG A 962 31.74 51.65 -9.52
C ARG A 962 31.27 52.93 -8.80
N PRO A 963 30.23 53.61 -9.30
CA PRO A 963 29.57 54.69 -8.56
C PRO A 963 29.14 54.24 -7.15
N PRO A 964 29.30 55.09 -6.11
CA PRO A 964 28.91 54.75 -4.75
C PRO A 964 27.43 54.35 -4.59
N ILE A 965 26.55 54.93 -5.40
CA ILE A 965 25.11 54.61 -5.40
C ILE A 965 24.83 53.20 -5.91
N ASP A 966 25.47 52.78 -7.00
CA ASP A 966 25.33 51.42 -7.53
C ASP A 966 25.81 50.36 -6.52
N VAL A 967 26.84 50.67 -5.72
CA VAL A 967 27.33 49.79 -4.65
C VAL A 967 26.30 49.67 -3.52
N GLU A 968 25.67 50.78 -3.12
CA GLU A 968 24.56 50.75 -2.17
C GLU A 968 23.39 49.91 -2.71
N ASP A 969 22.97 50.13 -3.96
CA ASP A 969 21.86 49.41 -4.59
C ASP A 969 22.11 47.89 -4.64
N LEU A 970 23.35 47.47 -4.91
CA LEU A 970 23.72 46.05 -4.88
C LEU A 970 23.62 45.45 -3.47
N ILE A 971 24.02 46.19 -2.45
CA ILE A 971 23.97 45.74 -1.05
C ILE A 971 22.51 45.73 -0.56
N VAL A 972 21.71 46.74 -0.91
CA VAL A 972 20.26 46.79 -0.65
C VAL A 972 19.52 45.67 -1.40
N GLY A 973 19.99 45.33 -2.60
CA GLY A 973 19.52 44.16 -3.36
C GLY A 973 19.68 42.87 -2.57
N LYS A 974 20.81 42.68 -1.86
CA LYS A 974 21.01 41.53 -0.96
C LYS A 974 20.02 41.55 0.21
N ALA A 975 19.76 42.72 0.82
CA ALA A 975 18.80 42.87 1.92
C ALA A 975 17.37 42.44 1.52
N THR A 976 16.98 42.67 0.26
CA THR A 976 15.66 42.31 -0.26
C THR A 976 15.39 40.80 -0.18
N GLY A 977 16.43 39.96 -0.27
CA GLY A 977 16.29 38.51 -0.11
C GLY A 977 15.85 38.11 1.31
N PHE A 978 16.36 38.82 2.32
CA PHE A 978 16.03 38.61 3.73
C PHE A 978 14.59 39.04 4.03
N ASP A 979 14.18 40.21 3.56
CA ASP A 979 12.81 40.69 3.77
C ASP A 979 11.79 39.79 3.09
N ARG A 980 12.04 39.36 1.85
CA ARG A 980 11.15 38.44 1.12
C ARG A 980 10.98 37.11 1.86
N CYS A 981 12.07 36.57 2.42
CA CYS A 981 12.02 35.34 3.20
C CYS A 981 11.21 35.55 4.50
N ALA A 982 11.43 36.66 5.20
CA ALA A 982 10.69 36.99 6.41
C ALA A 982 9.19 37.17 6.14
N GLU A 983 8.82 37.90 5.08
CA GLU A 983 7.43 38.11 4.65
C GLU A 983 6.76 36.80 4.23
N GLU A 984 7.47 35.93 3.51
CA GLU A 984 6.95 34.61 3.09
C GLU A 984 6.62 33.74 4.32
N ILE A 985 7.54 33.67 5.29
CA ILE A 985 7.33 32.91 6.54
C ILE A 985 6.16 33.51 7.32
N GLU A 986 6.14 34.83 7.52
CA GLU A 986 5.10 35.51 8.31
C GLU A 986 3.70 35.31 7.70
N GLN A 987 3.56 35.45 6.38
CA GLN A 987 2.27 35.28 5.70
C GLN A 987 1.75 33.83 5.77
N LEU A 988 2.63 32.84 5.61
CA LEU A 988 2.21 31.43 5.64
C LEU A 988 1.95 30.91 7.06
N THR A 989 2.55 31.56 8.07
CA THR A 989 2.44 31.15 9.49
C THR A 989 1.47 32.02 10.30
N GLN A 990 0.80 33.00 9.68
CA GLN A 990 -0.12 33.93 10.38
C GLN A 990 -1.22 33.21 11.18
N ALA A 991 -1.72 32.07 10.69
CA ALA A 991 -2.75 31.27 11.35
C ALA A 991 -2.22 30.43 12.54
N LEU A 992 -0.90 30.32 12.72
CA LEU A 992 -0.28 29.52 13.78
C LEU A 992 -0.16 30.24 15.12
N GLY A 993 -0.48 31.54 15.18
CA GLY A 993 -0.42 32.32 16.40
C GLY A 993 0.97 32.24 17.03
N ASP A 994 1.07 31.60 18.20
CA ASP A 994 2.31 31.48 18.98
C ASP A 994 3.28 30.40 18.47
N GLN A 995 2.82 29.49 17.60
CA GLN A 995 3.68 28.49 16.96
C GLN A 995 4.43 29.02 15.72
N ALA A 996 4.24 30.29 15.35
CA ALA A 996 4.99 30.92 14.27
C ALA A 996 6.45 31.17 14.67
N PRO A 997 7.44 31.02 13.77
CA PRO A 997 8.86 31.19 14.07
C PRO A 997 9.25 32.69 14.16
N ARG A 998 8.66 33.40 15.14
CA ARG A 998 8.79 34.86 15.30
C ARG A 998 10.24 35.31 15.43
N MET A 999 11.07 34.58 16.19
CA MET A 999 12.49 34.89 16.35
C MET A 999 13.24 34.86 15.00
N LEU A 1000 13.02 33.84 14.18
CA LEU A 1000 13.67 33.75 12.86
C LEU A 1000 13.25 34.90 11.94
N ILE A 1001 11.96 35.29 11.97
CA ILE A 1001 11.45 36.43 11.21
C ILE A 1001 12.16 37.72 11.67
N GLU A 1002 12.33 37.91 12.98
CA GLU A 1002 13.02 39.07 13.55
C GLU A 1002 14.51 39.11 13.19
N GLU A 1003 15.20 37.97 13.23
CA GLU A 1003 16.61 37.82 12.84
C GLU A 1003 16.81 38.15 11.36
N LEU A 1004 15.95 37.63 10.47
CA LEU A 1004 15.98 37.94 9.04
C LEU A 1004 15.80 39.44 8.79
N ARG A 1005 14.80 40.06 9.45
CA ARG A 1005 14.57 41.51 9.38
C ARG A 1005 15.77 42.30 9.93
N ALA A 1006 16.42 41.81 10.99
CA ALA A 1006 17.63 42.43 11.53
C ALA A 1006 18.81 42.33 10.56
N GLY A 1007 19.01 41.18 9.91
CA GLY A 1007 20.02 40.99 8.86
C GLY A 1007 19.80 41.96 7.69
N ALA A 1008 18.56 42.11 7.23
CA ALA A 1008 18.20 43.06 6.18
C ALA A 1008 18.53 44.51 6.57
N ARG A 1009 18.24 44.91 7.83
CA ARG A 1009 18.61 46.24 8.35
C ARG A 1009 20.11 46.45 8.39
N ARG A 1010 20.89 45.45 8.83
CA ARG A 1010 22.36 45.52 8.87
C ARG A 1010 22.96 45.72 7.48
N LEU A 1011 22.45 45.00 6.47
CA LEU A 1011 22.90 45.16 5.08
C LEU A 1011 22.57 46.56 4.53
N ARG A 1012 21.37 47.09 4.79
CA ARG A 1012 21.02 48.46 4.39
C ARG A 1012 21.93 49.50 5.03
N GLU A 1013 22.20 49.38 6.33
CA GLU A 1013 23.10 50.29 7.04
C GLU A 1013 24.55 50.16 6.52
N LEU A 1014 25.00 48.94 6.18
CA LEU A 1014 26.29 48.71 5.54
C LEU A 1014 26.36 49.36 4.14
N GLY A 1015 25.30 49.26 3.35
CA GLY A 1015 25.20 49.92 2.04
C GLY A 1015 25.33 51.43 2.16
N ARG A 1016 24.54 52.02 3.07
CA ARG A 1016 24.56 53.46 3.38
C ARG A 1016 25.93 53.94 3.84
N THR A 1017 26.51 53.29 4.84
CA THR A 1017 27.83 53.66 5.38
C THR A 1017 28.95 53.49 4.35
N THR A 1018 28.87 52.45 3.51
CA THR A 1018 29.80 52.23 2.40
C THR A 1018 29.69 53.33 1.36
N ARG A 1019 28.46 53.73 0.97
CA ARG A 1019 28.25 54.83 0.03
C ARG A 1019 28.81 56.14 0.58
N ILE A 1020 28.57 56.46 1.85
CA ILE A 1020 29.12 57.65 2.51
C ILE A 1020 30.65 57.62 2.47
N MET A 1021 31.27 56.49 2.84
CA MET A 1021 32.72 56.33 2.85
C MET A 1021 33.32 56.49 1.44
N MET A 1022 32.77 55.78 0.45
CA MET A 1022 33.22 55.89 -0.94
C MET A 1022 33.04 57.31 -1.49
N THR A 1023 31.93 57.98 -1.15
CA THR A 1023 31.67 59.36 -1.60
C THR A 1023 32.70 60.33 -1.03
N LYS A 1024 33.11 60.17 0.24
CA LYS A 1024 34.18 60.98 0.86
C LYS A 1024 35.57 60.69 0.27
N ALA A 1025 35.81 59.47 -0.21
CA ALA A 1025 37.10 59.05 -0.78
C ALA A 1025 37.29 59.44 -2.26
N LYS A 1026 36.21 59.69 -3.00
CA LYS A 1026 36.26 60.10 -4.42
C LYS A 1026 36.44 61.62 -4.58
N LEU A 1027 36.77 62.05 -5.80
CA LEU A 1027 36.92 63.46 -6.14
C LEU A 1027 35.60 64.23 -5.95
N PRO A 1028 35.67 65.48 -5.44
CA PRO A 1028 34.48 66.26 -5.14
C PRO A 1028 33.70 66.61 -6.40
N ASN A 1029 32.38 66.55 -6.29
CA ASN A 1029 31.42 67.05 -7.27
C ASN A 1029 30.15 67.50 -6.52
N VAL A 1030 29.25 68.21 -7.21
CA VAL A 1030 28.04 68.78 -6.61
C VAL A 1030 27.13 67.70 -6.01
N GLY A 1031 26.89 66.59 -6.71
CA GLY A 1031 26.02 65.50 -6.24
C GLY A 1031 26.57 64.80 -4.98
N ALA A 1032 27.90 64.72 -4.85
CA ALA A 1032 28.54 64.20 -3.64
C ALA A 1032 28.33 65.12 -2.43
N VAL A 1033 28.41 66.44 -2.61
CA VAL A 1033 28.14 67.43 -1.55
C VAL A 1033 26.67 67.39 -1.15
N GLU A 1034 25.76 67.36 -2.12
CA GLU A 1034 24.32 67.29 -1.88
C GLU A 1034 23.95 66.03 -1.09
N TYR A 1035 24.40 64.85 -1.53
CA TYR A 1035 24.15 63.58 -0.85
C TYR A 1035 24.70 63.58 0.58
N LEU A 1036 25.97 63.98 0.79
CA LEU A 1036 26.56 63.98 2.14
C LEU A 1036 25.90 65.01 3.07
N LEU A 1037 25.37 66.12 2.54
CA LEU A 1037 24.63 67.12 3.31
C LEU A 1037 23.26 66.59 3.71
N GLN A 1038 22.56 65.90 2.79
CA GLN A 1038 21.29 65.22 3.05
C GLN A 1038 21.44 64.13 4.12
N GLU A 1039 22.53 63.35 4.05
CA GLU A 1039 22.90 62.33 5.06
C GLU A 1039 23.42 62.93 6.37
N GLN A 1040 23.49 64.27 6.50
CA GLN A 1040 24.00 64.98 7.66
C GLN A 1040 25.45 64.64 8.04
N GLU A 1041 26.25 64.20 7.08
CA GLU A 1041 27.65 63.80 7.30
C GLU A 1041 28.62 64.99 7.16
N ILE A 1042 28.19 66.07 6.49
CA ILE A 1042 28.98 67.30 6.32
C ILE A 1042 28.19 68.56 6.74
N SER A 1043 28.94 69.63 7.01
CA SER A 1043 28.45 71.00 7.13
C SER A 1043 29.22 71.90 6.18
N ILE A 1044 28.59 72.97 5.73
CA ILE A 1044 29.22 73.99 4.88
C ILE A 1044 29.40 75.23 5.74
N ARG A 1045 30.56 75.87 5.64
CA ARG A 1045 30.85 77.11 6.37
C ARG A 1045 31.52 78.11 5.45
N LYS A 1046 31.01 79.35 5.42
CA LYS A 1046 31.68 80.46 4.75
C LYS A 1046 32.95 80.86 5.50
N ALA A 1047 34.10 80.81 4.82
CA ALA A 1047 35.40 81.13 5.40
C ALA A 1047 35.83 82.56 5.04
N GLY A 1048 35.85 83.45 6.03
CA GLY A 1048 36.31 84.83 5.87
C GLY A 1048 35.50 85.66 4.85
N GLY A 1049 36.03 86.84 4.53
CA GLY A 1049 35.54 87.69 3.44
C GLY A 1049 36.21 87.36 2.10
N ARG A 1050 35.77 88.01 1.02
CA ARG A 1050 36.40 87.87 -0.30
C ARG A 1050 37.81 88.44 -0.30
N VAL A 1051 38.76 87.68 -0.83
CA VAL A 1051 40.19 88.03 -0.93
C VAL A 1051 40.56 88.24 -2.40
N ASP A 1052 41.29 89.32 -2.71
CA ASP A 1052 41.83 89.55 -4.06
C ASP A 1052 42.97 88.55 -4.35
N ILE A 1053 42.84 87.78 -5.43
CA ILE A 1053 43.83 86.80 -5.88
C ILE A 1053 44.44 87.16 -7.25
N SER A 1054 44.22 88.40 -7.72
CA SER A 1054 44.61 88.87 -9.05
C SER A 1054 45.99 89.55 -9.13
N ASP A 1055 46.88 89.32 -8.14
CA ASP A 1055 48.17 90.02 -7.99
C ASP A 1055 48.03 91.55 -8.03
N ASN A 1056 47.15 92.11 -7.17
CA ASN A 1056 46.84 93.54 -7.05
C ASN A 1056 46.19 94.20 -8.29
N LYS A 1057 45.60 93.40 -9.21
CA LYS A 1057 44.83 93.94 -10.36
C LYS A 1057 43.37 94.26 -10.01
N GLY A 1058 42.88 93.82 -8.85
CA GLY A 1058 41.53 94.09 -8.36
C GLY A 1058 40.40 93.52 -9.22
N ASN A 1059 40.62 92.44 -9.97
CA ASN A 1059 39.62 91.90 -10.90
C ASN A 1059 39.26 90.41 -10.71
N ASP A 1060 39.80 89.73 -9.71
CA ASP A 1060 39.41 88.36 -9.32
C ASP A 1060 39.45 88.21 -7.80
N PHE A 1061 38.27 88.21 -7.18
CA PHE A 1061 38.07 88.06 -5.76
C PHE A 1061 37.53 86.67 -5.44
N LEU A 1062 38.21 85.95 -4.55
CA LEU A 1062 37.86 84.60 -4.14
C LEU A 1062 37.09 84.59 -2.82
N GLN A 1063 35.89 84.00 -2.82
CA GLN A 1063 35.20 83.53 -1.61
C GLN A 1063 35.41 82.03 -1.48
N VAL A 1064 35.85 81.59 -0.30
CA VAL A 1064 36.00 80.16 0.03
C VAL A 1064 34.87 79.72 0.97
N TYR A 1065 34.28 78.57 0.67
CA TYR A 1065 33.44 77.81 1.59
C TYR A 1065 34.13 76.51 1.95
N GLU A 1066 34.21 76.22 3.23
CA GLU A 1066 34.75 74.98 3.77
C GLU A 1066 33.64 73.95 3.90
N ILE A 1067 33.84 72.79 3.26
CA ILE A 1067 32.96 71.64 3.44
C ILE A 1067 33.61 70.75 4.50
N ARG A 1068 33.02 70.71 5.69
CA ARG A 1068 33.59 70.06 6.88
C ARG A 1068 32.82 68.80 7.24
N GLU A 1069 33.52 67.76 7.66
CA GLU A 1069 32.89 66.61 8.33
C GLU A 1069 32.28 67.04 9.64
N ARG A 1070 31.02 66.66 9.89
CA ARG A 1070 30.36 67.02 11.17
C ARG A 1070 30.99 66.34 12.37
N ARG A 1071 31.49 65.11 12.22
CA ARG A 1071 31.97 64.28 13.34
C ARG A 1071 33.26 64.80 13.99
N ASN A 1072 34.19 65.33 13.20
CA ASN A 1072 35.53 65.74 13.65
C ASN A 1072 35.89 67.17 13.21
N ASN A 1073 34.98 67.88 12.55
CA ASN A 1073 35.15 69.23 12.04
C ASN A 1073 36.30 69.40 11.02
N ARG A 1074 36.80 68.30 10.44
CA ARG A 1074 37.87 68.30 9.42
C ARG A 1074 37.34 68.82 8.09
N VAL A 1075 38.09 69.68 7.42
CA VAL A 1075 37.75 70.14 6.07
C VAL A 1075 38.01 69.00 5.07
N LEU A 1076 36.97 68.57 4.36
CA LEU A 1076 37.06 67.58 3.29
C LEU A 1076 37.39 68.24 1.95
N TRP A 1077 36.66 69.28 1.60
CA TRP A 1077 36.72 69.95 0.31
C TRP A 1077 36.53 71.46 0.49
N PHE A 1078 36.95 72.22 -0.52
CA PHE A 1078 36.71 73.66 -0.60
C PHE A 1078 35.82 73.97 -1.81
N ALA A 1079 34.85 74.86 -1.65
CA ALA A 1079 34.13 75.46 -2.77
C ALA A 1079 34.63 76.90 -2.97
N HIS A 1080 35.14 77.17 -4.17
CA HIS A 1080 35.77 78.44 -4.55
C HIS A 1080 34.83 79.20 -5.47
N PHE A 1081 34.46 80.41 -5.09
CA PHE A 1081 33.61 81.31 -5.87
C PHE A 1081 34.40 82.57 -6.24
N HIS A 1082 34.53 82.82 -7.54
CA HIS A 1082 35.24 83.97 -8.12
C HIS A 1082 34.27 85.11 -8.42
N TYR A 1083 34.67 86.34 -8.15
CA TYR A 1083 33.89 87.55 -8.36
C TYR A 1083 34.77 88.65 -8.96
N LEU A 1084 34.18 89.53 -9.78
CA LEU A 1084 34.91 90.67 -10.35
C LEU A 1084 35.18 91.80 -9.34
N LYS A 1085 34.39 91.88 -8.26
CA LYS A 1085 34.46 92.93 -7.24
C LYS A 1085 34.31 92.35 -5.84
N GLN A 1086 34.94 92.98 -4.85
CA GLN A 1086 34.89 92.55 -3.45
C GLN A 1086 33.48 92.58 -2.86
N ASP A 1087 32.65 93.54 -3.27
CA ASP A 1087 31.30 93.82 -2.77
C ASP A 1087 30.16 93.33 -3.70
N ALA A 1088 30.47 92.54 -4.73
CA ALA A 1088 29.48 91.98 -5.66
C ALA A 1088 28.36 91.19 -4.92
N ALA A 1089 27.16 91.13 -5.48
CA ALA A 1089 26.08 90.29 -4.93
C ALA A 1089 26.53 88.82 -4.82
N ALA A 1090 25.99 88.09 -3.84
CA ALA A 1090 26.41 86.70 -3.56
C ALA A 1090 26.20 85.75 -4.75
N ASP A 1091 25.18 85.99 -5.58
CA ASP A 1091 24.90 85.19 -6.78
C ASP A 1091 25.52 85.75 -8.07
N ALA A 1092 26.27 86.86 -8.00
CA ALA A 1092 26.99 87.48 -9.11
C ALA A 1092 28.43 86.93 -9.29
N PHE A 1093 28.65 85.66 -8.95
CA PHE A 1093 29.94 85.00 -9.16
C PHE A 1093 30.17 84.74 -10.65
N THR A 1094 31.41 84.86 -11.12
CA THR A 1094 31.79 84.58 -12.51
C THR A 1094 32.08 83.10 -12.73
N LYS A 1095 32.64 82.43 -11.72
CA LYS A 1095 32.96 81.00 -11.74
C LYS A 1095 32.92 80.42 -10.34
N ALA A 1096 32.35 79.22 -10.19
CA ALA A 1096 32.35 78.48 -8.95
C ALA A 1096 32.79 77.03 -9.19
N HIS A 1097 33.68 76.51 -8.34
CA HIS A 1097 34.15 75.13 -8.48
C HIS A 1097 34.58 74.52 -7.14
N LEU A 1098 34.54 73.19 -7.05
CA LEU A 1098 35.02 72.39 -5.93
C LEU A 1098 36.47 71.96 -6.12
N LYS A 1099 37.22 71.95 -5.03
CA LYS A 1099 38.59 71.43 -4.94
C LYS A 1099 38.75 70.47 -3.76
N THR A 1100 39.71 69.56 -3.87
CA THR A 1100 40.13 68.70 -2.75
C THR A 1100 40.84 69.53 -1.66
N PHE A 1101 40.86 69.03 -0.42
CA PHE A 1101 41.54 69.69 0.70
C PHE A 1101 43.03 69.95 0.41
N GLU A 1102 43.76 68.95 -0.09
CA GLU A 1102 45.20 69.05 -0.41
C GLU A 1102 45.52 70.13 -1.48
N GLN A 1103 44.54 70.43 -2.35
CA GLN A 1103 44.65 71.40 -3.43
C GLN A 1103 44.02 72.76 -3.10
N GLY A 1104 43.48 72.95 -1.88
CA GLY A 1104 42.75 74.17 -1.48
C GLY A 1104 43.56 75.46 -1.68
N GLY A 1105 44.85 75.44 -1.34
CA GLY A 1105 45.78 76.56 -1.56
C GLY A 1105 46.51 76.55 -2.91
N ARG A 1106 46.31 75.52 -3.75
CA ARG A 1106 47.05 75.35 -5.02
C ARG A 1106 46.24 75.97 -6.17
N GLY A 1107 46.86 76.92 -6.86
CA GLY A 1107 46.27 77.70 -7.96
C GLY A 1107 47.11 77.66 -9.23
N LEU A 1108 46.79 78.54 -10.18
CA LEU A 1108 47.54 78.70 -11.42
C LEU A 1108 49.01 79.09 -11.16
N GLU A 1109 49.26 79.93 -10.14
CA GLU A 1109 50.60 80.34 -9.71
C GLU A 1109 51.44 79.17 -9.18
N PHE A 1110 50.83 78.21 -8.46
CA PHE A 1110 51.51 76.99 -8.02
C PHE A 1110 51.95 76.12 -9.21
N GLN A 1111 51.07 75.96 -10.21
CA GLN A 1111 51.40 75.20 -11.44
C GLN A 1111 52.49 75.90 -12.26
N LYS A 1112 52.46 77.23 -12.38
CA LYS A 1112 53.52 78.02 -13.01
C LYS A 1112 54.85 77.93 -12.26
N ALA A 1113 54.83 77.89 -10.92
CA ALA A 1113 56.01 77.72 -10.08
C ALA A 1113 56.63 76.33 -10.25
N GLN A 1114 55.83 75.26 -10.32
CA GLN A 1114 56.31 73.90 -10.64
C GLN A 1114 56.95 73.85 -12.03
N GLN A 1115 56.30 74.45 -13.03
CA GLN A 1115 56.83 74.52 -14.40
C GLN A 1115 58.15 75.29 -14.47
N LYS A 1116 58.27 76.43 -13.75
CA LYS A 1116 59.53 77.18 -13.63
C LYS A 1116 60.63 76.43 -12.88
N ALA A 1117 60.26 75.59 -11.92
CA ALA A 1117 61.19 74.75 -11.15
C ALA A 1117 61.56 73.43 -11.87
N GLY A 1118 61.08 73.20 -13.09
CA GLY A 1118 61.33 71.98 -13.86
C GLY A 1118 60.63 70.73 -13.32
N GLN A 1119 59.68 70.89 -12.39
CA GLN A 1119 58.89 69.79 -11.81
C GLN A 1119 57.70 69.45 -12.72
N ALA A 1120 57.24 68.21 -12.69
CA ALA A 1120 56.02 67.81 -13.37
C ALA A 1120 54.82 68.62 -12.83
N VAL A 1121 54.08 69.30 -13.72
CA VAL A 1121 52.94 70.14 -13.35
C VAL A 1121 51.78 69.26 -12.90
N GLU A 1122 51.42 69.35 -11.62
CA GLU A 1122 50.32 68.58 -11.05
C GLU A 1122 48.96 69.10 -11.58
N ARG A 1123 48.10 68.21 -12.06
CA ARG A 1123 46.74 68.56 -12.52
C ARG A 1123 45.85 68.86 -11.30
N ILE A 1124 45.38 70.11 -11.17
CA ILE A 1124 44.43 70.52 -10.13
C ILE A 1124 43.00 70.16 -10.54
N TRP A 1125 42.30 69.38 -9.72
CA TRP A 1125 40.90 69.04 -9.94
C TRP A 1125 39.99 70.24 -9.66
N ARG A 1126 39.02 70.47 -10.54
CA ARG A 1126 38.01 71.53 -10.42
C ARG A 1126 36.68 71.00 -10.94
N ALA A 1127 35.74 70.70 -10.06
CA ALA A 1127 34.38 70.34 -10.47
C ALA A 1127 33.47 71.57 -10.43
N ASP A 1128 32.85 71.92 -11.55
CA ASP A 1128 32.05 73.14 -11.65
C ASP A 1128 30.80 73.10 -10.75
N ILE A 1129 30.46 74.25 -10.17
CA ILE A 1129 29.25 74.47 -9.38
C ILE A 1129 28.33 75.40 -10.19
N GLY A 1130 27.22 74.86 -10.68
CA GLY A 1130 26.22 75.64 -11.41
C GLY A 1130 25.43 76.58 -10.49
N SER A 1131 24.80 77.61 -11.07
CA SER A 1131 24.06 78.65 -10.33
C SER A 1131 22.94 78.11 -9.42
N ALA A 1132 22.25 77.05 -9.82
CA ALA A 1132 21.20 76.43 -9.00
C ALA A 1132 21.79 75.78 -7.73
N ALA A 1133 22.83 74.96 -7.89
CA ALA A 1133 23.52 74.31 -6.77
C ALA A 1133 24.22 75.31 -5.85
N ALA A 1134 24.81 76.37 -6.41
CA ALA A 1134 25.38 77.47 -5.64
C ALA A 1134 24.34 78.10 -4.70
N LYS A 1135 23.16 78.45 -5.24
CA LYS A 1135 22.05 79.05 -4.47
C LYS A 1135 21.54 78.10 -3.39
N ALA A 1136 21.34 76.82 -3.73
CA ALA A 1136 20.76 75.83 -2.84
C ALA A 1136 21.70 75.39 -1.70
N LEU A 1137 23.00 75.28 -1.97
CA LEU A 1137 23.93 74.62 -1.05
C LEU A 1137 24.92 75.57 -0.36
N PHE A 1138 25.26 76.72 -0.95
CA PHE A 1138 26.38 77.56 -0.47
C PHE A 1138 25.99 79.01 -0.16
N LEU A 1139 25.15 79.64 -0.99
CA LEU A 1139 24.87 81.07 -0.87
C LEU A 1139 23.86 81.40 0.24
N SER A 1140 23.13 80.40 0.72
CA SER A 1140 22.18 80.50 1.85
C SER A 1140 22.78 80.15 3.20
N VAL A 1141 24.07 79.82 3.25
CA VAL A 1141 24.79 79.31 4.43
C VAL A 1141 25.44 80.42 5.24
#